data_AF-F9UKL0-F1
#
_entry.id   AF-F9UKL0-F1
#
_cell.length_a   1.000
_cell.length_b   1.000
_cell.length_c   1.000
_cell.angle_alpha   90.00
_cell.angle_beta   90.00
_cell.angle_gamma   90.00
#
_symmetry.space_group_name_H-M   'P 1'
#
loop_
_entity.id
_entity.type
_entity.pdbx_description
1 polymer ?
#
loop_
_entity_poly.entity_id
_entity_poly.type
_entity_poly.pdbx_seq_one_letter_code
_entity_poly.pdbx_strand_id
1 'polypeptide(L)'
;MKSKKLTLLLSSLSVTAVLPFVAASCTNDVDDSKNKLEVELNQQVANLTLTTTTPNATNAEVVANGSYGSNLDSTKYELVIEEAKAQNYRQVAIKTKVKDKATGTISKDSKNLVLDNLKLSESELDSLKSDLNVMLKSNKITAHDFIELGEGALSASKLEEVSKYVTITYSDFKEVSQTHYGATLKLVDKLFEDQTKSYELTFEKGALGSEEFAALAAKVTFSSEANAYELYRDGKDVVTAANVDESVTLAYVDDSFTYDSSTKKFKFKYKLTQKYSNPENISTEYEAEVVPTSKALTSEEFDEIKAANVTVTLPEEKPTIEELIAAPQEKIVVNNSLTDYVSVEILRAEKLEDSSVNVTYKLKDVLVETAESAEYTVNFANLLTNAQRDLKNAEEATVVTYETATDQLRADELLLDKVIITAPEGYTVVDKAFMYTLENNKDQAVDEIDNGYKKVQFKLQKDDLTSSEFVVKELTTLKSSYEFIVTKLETVKKFMLVQSAAAKAYLSTLSDGALLDYDYVEVGIYDKPYNKDEPDAPRVKLFELSEEDKVKLSRSALTTFALNSTTNSDERGKVILVKDEEGNYSIKFKLGKYDRKPANIRIDNKYTTTTPVAFTVLTQEELEAKAQALKDTFGYENKETTPIADASADNVTKGEVDSGLTYALVSSSKNETTGTLSLTYKLTQTDSTNTTISSSEINIEITGFKTTNLSEKLEGVTVDYENKAETLPSAVEVNNFMLKRGEETVDLSTEGITVTKTVKAGTANNTQGTLTLVVTLTKDDQTFNKEYELTGFKQQGLDLATIAEGLTLDLAAEANKTYLRADQVTDEQLTLTLDHADKDKVNLAITTKTPADGGNLTVTVTLTSKEDESQTHTKEFSLTGFSTLKAPQVKKAVDENATTPAFTVTGGENAKNRILSFFNATNKTRLLVALKNNTVIAKEKAGQINKKDMNLEISHPVGAITNGAGIENMYFIDPTGKNTRKGFELVKKEDGVYAEFSLLEENQSPSNKLTIKEENKFSVKVFDLLTTES
;
A
#
# COMPACT_ATOMS: atom_id res chain seq x y z
N MET A 1 -1.58 28.90 -55.65
CA MET A 1 -2.43 28.43 -56.78
C MET A 1 -3.54 27.52 -56.26
N LYS A 2 -4.80 27.80 -56.62
CA LYS A 2 -5.95 26.86 -56.66
C LYS A 2 -6.82 27.26 -57.85
N SER A 3 -7.66 26.37 -58.36
CA SER A 3 -8.27 26.47 -59.70
C SER A 3 -9.52 27.34 -59.82
N LYS A 4 -9.72 27.91 -61.02
CA LYS A 4 -11.04 28.03 -61.71
C LYS A 4 -10.84 28.32 -63.22
N LYS A 5 -11.90 28.11 -64.02
CA LYS A 5 -11.91 28.17 -65.49
C LYS A 5 -12.46 29.50 -66.02
N LEU A 6 -12.13 29.86 -67.27
CA LEU A 6 -13.05 30.56 -68.18
C LEU A 6 -12.76 30.19 -69.66
N THR A 7 -13.56 30.67 -70.62
CA THR A 7 -13.86 29.97 -71.89
C THR A 7 -13.95 30.92 -73.12
N LEU A 8 -13.71 30.35 -74.31
CA LEU A 8 -13.90 30.83 -75.71
C LEU A 8 -14.68 32.13 -76.02
N LEU A 9 -14.30 32.78 -77.14
CA LEU A 9 -15.19 32.95 -78.32
C LEU A 9 -14.41 33.22 -79.64
N LEU A 10 -15.10 33.23 -80.79
CA LEU A 10 -14.55 33.20 -82.18
C LEU A 10 -15.21 34.25 -83.13
N SER A 11 -14.72 34.32 -84.38
CA SER A 11 -15.37 34.73 -85.68
C SER A 11 -14.97 36.09 -86.31
N SER A 12 -15.07 36.36 -87.64
CA SER A 12 -14.79 35.60 -88.90
C SER A 12 -15.04 36.50 -90.17
N LEU A 13 -14.40 36.25 -91.34
CA LEU A 13 -14.92 36.32 -92.76
C LEU A 13 -13.88 36.61 -93.92
N SER A 14 -13.75 35.68 -94.90
CA SER A 14 -13.50 35.78 -96.38
C SER A 14 -12.26 36.51 -97.05
N VAL A 15 -11.93 36.43 -98.38
CA VAL A 15 -11.78 35.32 -99.41
C VAL A 15 -11.18 35.82 -100.80
N THR A 16 -10.62 34.93 -101.68
CA THR A 16 -10.27 35.08 -103.17
C THR A 16 -9.11 36.02 -103.65
N ALA A 17 -8.47 35.97 -104.87
CA ALA A 17 -8.38 34.99 -106.02
C ALA A 17 -7.25 35.26 -107.11
N VAL A 18 -6.58 34.19 -107.59
CA VAL A 18 -6.28 33.72 -109.01
C VAL A 18 -5.46 34.52 -110.10
N LEU A 19 -4.14 34.19 -110.28
CA LEU A 19 -3.35 33.56 -111.44
C LEU A 19 -3.49 33.96 -112.97
N PRO A 20 -2.65 33.51 -113.99
CA PRO A 20 -1.30 32.83 -114.10
C PRO A 20 -0.29 33.14 -115.33
N PHE A 21 0.94 32.54 -115.34
CA PHE A 21 1.90 32.18 -116.47
C PHE A 21 2.62 33.28 -117.34
N VAL A 22 3.60 33.09 -118.29
CA VAL A 22 4.21 31.95 -119.10
C VAL A 22 5.78 32.08 -119.34
N ALA A 23 6.44 31.47 -120.38
CA ALA A 23 7.95 31.36 -120.53
C ALA A 23 8.59 31.15 -121.97
N ALA A 24 9.96 31.19 -122.06
CA ALA A 24 10.93 30.74 -123.15
C ALA A 24 11.37 31.75 -124.29
N SER A 25 12.53 31.69 -125.02
CA SER A 25 13.92 31.11 -124.87
C SER A 25 14.92 31.50 -126.04
N CYS A 26 16.24 31.16 -125.95
CA CYS A 26 17.32 31.13 -127.02
C CYS A 26 18.00 32.48 -127.45
N THR A 27 19.18 32.66 -128.13
CA THR A 27 20.28 31.81 -128.75
C THR A 27 21.64 32.60 -128.94
N ASN A 28 22.72 32.06 -129.59
CA ASN A 28 24.12 32.62 -129.65
C ASN A 28 24.77 32.79 -131.07
N ASP A 29 25.82 33.67 -131.21
CA ASP A 29 27.22 33.34 -131.68
C ASP A 29 28.24 34.54 -131.59
N VAL A 30 29.56 34.29 -131.80
CA VAL A 30 30.75 35.19 -131.99
C VAL A 30 31.47 35.77 -130.74
N ASP A 31 32.82 35.77 -130.73
CA ASP A 31 33.65 35.87 -129.50
C ASP A 31 35.08 36.52 -129.60
N ASP A 32 35.26 37.70 -130.20
CA ASP A 32 36.58 38.42 -130.16
C ASP A 32 36.49 39.91 -129.72
N SER A 33 35.28 40.47 -129.63
CA SER A 33 35.06 41.85 -129.17
C SER A 33 35.19 42.03 -127.65
N LYS A 34 34.97 40.97 -126.85
CA LYS A 34 34.85 41.04 -125.38
C LYS A 34 36.11 41.54 -124.70
N ASN A 35 37.29 41.09 -125.14
CA ASN A 35 38.53 41.26 -124.38
C ASN A 35 38.98 42.74 -124.33
N LYS A 36 38.71 43.51 -125.40
CA LYS A 36 38.96 44.95 -125.43
C LYS A 36 37.97 45.74 -124.56
N LEU A 37 36.70 45.33 -124.57
CA LEU A 37 35.64 45.97 -123.78
C LEU A 37 35.84 45.78 -122.27
N GLU A 38 36.36 44.63 -121.84
CA GLU A 38 36.60 44.36 -120.42
C GLU A 38 37.63 45.32 -119.80
N VAL A 39 38.70 45.66 -120.53
CA VAL A 39 39.70 46.64 -120.09
C VAL A 39 39.08 48.04 -119.95
N GLU A 40 38.21 48.43 -120.89
CA GLU A 40 37.48 49.70 -120.84
C GLU A 40 36.56 49.75 -119.60
N LEU A 41 35.81 48.68 -119.34
CA LEU A 41 34.89 48.55 -118.20
C LEU A 41 35.62 48.61 -116.85
N ASN A 42 36.76 47.91 -116.69
CA ASN A 42 37.54 47.99 -115.46
C ASN A 42 38.12 49.40 -115.25
N GLN A 43 38.44 50.15 -116.31
CA GLN A 43 38.87 51.56 -116.17
C GLN A 43 37.73 52.50 -115.79
N GLN A 44 36.48 52.22 -116.21
CA GLN A 44 35.30 52.93 -115.70
C GLN A 44 35.06 52.63 -114.20
N VAL A 45 35.26 51.38 -113.75
CA VAL A 45 35.21 51.03 -112.31
C VAL A 45 36.23 51.84 -111.52
N ALA A 46 37.48 51.96 -112.00
CA ALA A 46 38.53 52.69 -111.30
C ALA A 46 38.17 54.18 -111.10
N ASN A 47 37.58 54.82 -112.12
CA ASN A 47 37.19 56.24 -112.09
C ASN A 47 35.82 56.52 -111.44
N LEU A 48 35.10 55.48 -111.01
CA LEU A 48 33.77 55.60 -110.42
C LEU A 48 33.76 56.37 -109.10
N THR A 49 32.81 57.31 -108.97
CA THR A 49 32.44 57.99 -107.73
C THR A 49 30.92 57.94 -107.58
N LEU A 50 30.44 57.79 -106.33
CA LEU A 50 29.01 57.86 -106.02
C LEU A 50 28.65 59.18 -105.32
N THR A 51 27.42 59.62 -105.50
CA THR A 51 26.76 60.68 -104.72
C THR A 51 25.34 60.22 -104.38
N THR A 52 24.71 60.78 -103.35
CA THR A 52 23.29 60.48 -103.06
C THR A 52 22.38 61.08 -104.14
N THR A 53 21.42 60.31 -104.66
CA THR A 53 20.37 60.83 -105.56
C THR A 53 19.20 61.44 -104.79
N THR A 54 19.02 61.05 -103.53
CA THR A 54 18.05 61.65 -102.60
C THR A 54 18.81 62.53 -101.61
N PRO A 55 18.61 63.86 -101.60
CA PRO A 55 19.13 64.72 -100.54
C PRO A 55 18.65 64.25 -99.17
N ASN A 56 19.49 64.36 -98.16
CA ASN A 56 19.17 64.02 -96.76
C ASN A 56 18.75 62.54 -96.54
N ALA A 57 19.16 61.62 -97.42
CA ALA A 57 18.90 60.19 -97.25
C ALA A 57 19.60 59.62 -96.01
N THR A 58 18.95 58.68 -95.33
CA THR A 58 19.52 57.95 -94.19
C THR A 58 20.35 56.74 -94.63
N ASN A 59 21.17 56.24 -93.71
CA ASN A 59 21.89 54.97 -93.85
C ASN A 59 20.99 53.80 -94.33
N ALA A 60 19.77 53.70 -93.79
CA ALA A 60 18.83 52.66 -94.14
C ALA A 60 18.27 52.81 -95.56
N GLU A 61 17.92 54.03 -95.98
CA GLU A 61 17.36 54.30 -97.31
C GLU A 61 18.38 54.10 -98.42
N VAL A 62 19.63 54.51 -98.22
CA VAL A 62 20.72 54.30 -99.20
C VAL A 62 20.99 52.80 -99.40
N VAL A 63 20.94 51.99 -98.33
CA VAL A 63 21.11 50.53 -98.40
C VAL A 63 19.90 49.82 -99.03
N ALA A 64 18.68 50.19 -98.63
CA ALA A 64 17.46 49.46 -99.03
C ALA A 64 16.91 49.88 -100.40
N ASN A 65 16.95 51.18 -100.72
CA ASN A 65 16.30 51.74 -101.91
C ASN A 65 17.29 52.05 -103.04
N GLY A 66 18.59 51.94 -102.79
CA GLY A 66 19.63 52.19 -103.80
C GLY A 66 19.80 53.66 -104.19
N SER A 67 19.57 54.59 -103.26
CA SER A 67 19.52 56.05 -103.49
C SER A 67 20.88 56.71 -103.78
N TYR A 68 21.60 56.22 -104.79
CA TYR A 68 22.88 56.74 -105.27
C TYR A 68 22.91 56.95 -106.78
N GLY A 69 23.59 58.03 -107.18
CA GLY A 69 23.99 58.33 -108.55
C GLY A 69 25.47 58.06 -108.75
N SER A 70 25.90 57.98 -110.00
CA SER A 70 27.31 57.80 -110.37
C SER A 70 27.72 58.76 -111.47
N ASN A 71 29.03 58.99 -111.58
CA ASN A 71 29.65 59.75 -112.68
C ASN A 71 29.78 58.97 -114.00
N LEU A 72 29.11 57.82 -114.13
CA LEU A 72 29.15 56.99 -115.35
C LEU A 72 28.30 57.61 -116.47
N ASP A 73 28.75 57.43 -117.71
CA ASP A 73 27.90 57.63 -118.89
C ASP A 73 26.78 56.58 -118.91
N SER A 74 25.64 56.93 -118.33
CA SER A 74 24.48 56.05 -118.19
C SER A 74 23.81 55.68 -119.52
N THR A 75 24.24 56.26 -120.65
CA THR A 75 23.78 55.83 -121.98
C THR A 75 24.52 54.59 -122.46
N LYS A 76 25.80 54.45 -122.10
CA LYS A 76 26.66 53.29 -122.44
C LYS A 76 26.71 52.25 -121.34
N TYR A 77 26.83 52.68 -120.09
CA TYR A 77 27.11 51.80 -118.97
C TYR A 77 25.95 51.72 -117.96
N GLU A 78 25.93 50.62 -117.23
CA GLU A 78 25.05 50.32 -116.10
C GLU A 78 25.91 50.11 -114.85
N LEU A 79 25.53 50.76 -113.75
CA LEU A 79 26.15 50.55 -112.45
C LEU A 79 25.60 49.26 -111.83
N VAL A 80 26.46 48.30 -111.56
CA VAL A 80 26.11 47.04 -110.90
C VAL A 80 26.58 47.08 -109.45
N ILE A 81 25.71 46.71 -108.52
CA ILE A 81 25.97 46.79 -107.07
C ILE A 81 26.13 45.37 -106.55
N GLU A 82 27.28 45.06 -105.96
CA GLU A 82 27.55 43.75 -105.35
C GLU A 82 27.15 43.74 -103.86
N GLU A 83 27.29 44.86 -103.16
CA GLU A 83 26.95 45.00 -101.74
C GLU A 83 26.69 46.49 -101.42
N ALA A 84 25.75 46.76 -100.52
CA ALA A 84 25.59 48.05 -99.83
C ALA A 84 25.31 47.79 -98.35
N LYS A 85 26.01 48.46 -97.43
CA LYS A 85 25.82 48.29 -95.98
C LYS A 85 26.21 49.54 -95.19
N ALA A 86 25.47 49.82 -94.13
CA ALA A 86 25.88 50.81 -93.14
C ALA A 86 27.23 50.39 -92.52
N GLN A 87 28.19 51.33 -92.49
CA GLN A 87 29.54 51.12 -91.96
C GLN A 87 29.71 51.81 -90.60
N ASN A 88 29.18 53.03 -90.47
CA ASN A 88 29.11 53.82 -89.24
C ASN A 88 27.83 54.68 -89.31
N TYR A 89 27.48 55.37 -88.23
CA TYR A 89 26.53 56.48 -88.29
C TYR A 89 26.89 57.44 -89.45
N ARG A 90 25.89 57.78 -90.28
CA ARG A 90 26.01 58.61 -91.49
C ARG A 90 26.84 58.03 -92.66
N GLN A 91 27.31 56.79 -92.60
CA GLN A 91 28.18 56.21 -93.63
C GLN A 91 27.68 54.86 -94.14
N VAL A 92 27.53 54.74 -95.47
CA VAL A 92 27.25 53.48 -96.17
C VAL A 92 28.41 53.12 -97.09
N ALA A 93 28.97 51.93 -96.88
CA ALA A 93 29.93 51.31 -97.80
C ALA A 93 29.18 50.58 -98.92
N ILE A 94 29.57 50.84 -100.16
CA ILE A 94 28.97 50.27 -101.37
C ILE A 94 30.08 49.67 -102.24
N LYS A 95 29.89 48.41 -102.66
CA LYS A 95 30.79 47.67 -103.54
C LYS A 95 30.18 47.56 -104.93
N THR A 96 30.90 48.05 -105.93
CA THR A 96 30.33 48.36 -107.25
C THR A 96 31.17 47.86 -108.43
N LYS A 97 30.47 47.47 -109.50
CA LYS A 97 30.97 47.07 -110.81
C LYS A 97 30.35 47.92 -111.92
N VAL A 98 30.93 47.89 -113.11
CA VAL A 98 30.40 48.57 -114.30
C VAL A 98 30.08 47.55 -115.36
N LYS A 99 28.90 47.67 -115.98
CA LYS A 99 28.42 46.80 -117.06
C LYS A 99 28.19 47.62 -118.32
N ASP A 100 28.63 47.11 -119.46
CA ASP A 100 28.27 47.69 -120.76
C ASP A 100 26.83 47.30 -121.12
N LYS A 101 26.01 48.29 -121.53
CA LYS A 101 24.61 48.08 -121.89
C LYS A 101 24.44 47.49 -123.29
N ALA A 102 25.40 47.70 -124.20
CA ALA A 102 25.28 47.23 -125.59
C ALA A 102 25.50 45.71 -125.73
N THR A 103 26.43 45.15 -124.94
CA THR A 103 26.79 43.72 -124.93
C THR A 103 26.34 42.97 -123.68
N GLY A 104 26.02 43.68 -122.59
CA GLY A 104 25.73 43.09 -121.29
C GLY A 104 26.97 42.67 -120.48
N THR A 105 28.19 42.88 -121.00
CA THR A 105 29.45 42.49 -120.36
C THR A 105 29.68 43.26 -119.05
N ILE A 106 30.10 42.59 -117.98
CA ILE A 106 30.38 43.19 -116.66
C ILE A 106 31.89 43.21 -116.40
N SER A 107 32.39 44.28 -115.78
CA SER A 107 33.76 44.38 -115.27
C SER A 107 34.11 43.21 -114.35
N LYS A 108 35.33 42.67 -114.49
CA LYS A 108 35.85 41.70 -113.51
C LYS A 108 36.16 42.39 -112.18
N ASP A 109 36.74 43.58 -112.25
CA ASP A 109 37.09 44.39 -111.09
C ASP A 109 35.85 45.02 -110.44
N SER A 110 35.92 45.23 -109.12
CA SER A 110 34.95 46.01 -108.34
C SER A 110 35.68 47.01 -107.45
N LYS A 111 35.03 48.15 -107.18
CA LYS A 111 35.52 49.21 -106.30
C LYS A 111 34.63 49.31 -105.07
N ASN A 112 35.24 49.50 -103.89
CA ASN A 112 34.54 49.91 -102.68
C ASN A 112 34.53 51.44 -102.64
N LEU A 113 33.36 52.02 -102.37
CA LEU A 113 33.14 53.45 -102.21
C LEU A 113 32.34 53.66 -100.91
N VAL A 114 32.55 54.78 -100.23
CA VAL A 114 31.76 55.18 -99.06
C VAL A 114 30.95 56.40 -99.44
N LEU A 115 29.64 56.35 -99.22
CA LEU A 115 28.80 57.53 -99.13
C LEU A 115 28.77 57.95 -97.66
N ASP A 116 29.18 59.17 -97.39
CA ASP A 116 29.18 59.80 -96.08
C ASP A 116 28.18 60.97 -96.04
N ASN A 117 28.19 61.72 -94.93
CA ASN A 117 27.31 62.87 -94.71
C ASN A 117 25.80 62.55 -94.84
N LEU A 118 25.42 61.30 -94.58
CA LEU A 118 24.03 60.86 -94.58
C LEU A 118 23.29 61.33 -93.32
N LYS A 119 21.96 61.36 -93.40
CA LYS A 119 21.06 61.72 -92.30
C LYS A 119 20.99 60.58 -91.28
N LEU A 120 20.94 60.91 -89.98
CA LEU A 120 20.70 59.90 -88.95
C LEU A 120 19.25 59.42 -89.01
N SER A 121 19.01 58.12 -88.91
CA SER A 121 17.66 57.61 -88.65
C SER A 121 17.23 57.87 -87.20
N GLU A 122 15.93 57.74 -86.92
CA GLU A 122 15.46 57.71 -85.52
C GLU A 122 16.08 56.57 -84.70
N SER A 123 16.32 55.40 -85.31
CA SER A 123 16.96 54.27 -84.61
C SER A 123 18.45 54.52 -84.33
N GLU A 124 19.13 55.33 -85.14
CA GLU A 124 20.48 55.80 -84.86
C GLU A 124 20.48 56.85 -83.72
N LEU A 125 19.48 57.73 -83.65
CA LEU A 125 19.29 58.63 -82.49
C LEU A 125 18.99 57.84 -81.20
N ASP A 126 18.15 56.81 -81.27
CA ASP A 126 17.85 55.95 -80.11
C ASP A 126 19.09 55.16 -79.63
N SER A 127 19.92 54.70 -80.58
CA SER A 127 21.22 54.07 -80.28
C SER A 127 22.17 55.05 -79.60
N LEU A 128 22.31 56.26 -80.15
CA LEU A 128 23.13 57.35 -79.57
C LEU A 128 22.62 57.78 -78.17
N LYS A 129 21.31 57.76 -77.93
CA LYS A 129 20.73 57.98 -76.59
C LYS A 129 21.02 56.83 -75.63
N SER A 130 21.10 55.59 -76.12
CA SER A 130 21.43 54.42 -75.29
C SER A 130 22.91 54.38 -74.87
N ASP A 131 23.80 55.00 -75.63
CA ASP A 131 25.20 55.23 -75.25
C ASP A 131 25.36 56.38 -74.24
N LEU A 132 24.46 57.37 -74.26
CA LEU A 132 24.49 58.53 -73.36
C LEU A 132 23.82 58.24 -72.01
N ASN A 133 24.56 57.64 -71.08
CA ASN A 133 24.12 57.55 -69.68
C ASN A 133 24.22 58.93 -68.98
N VAL A 134 23.12 59.38 -68.36
CA VAL A 134 22.96 60.69 -67.71
C VAL A 134 22.51 60.50 -66.26
N MET A 135 23.15 61.19 -65.31
CA MET A 135 22.94 61.04 -63.86
C MET A 135 23.05 62.40 -63.14
N LEU A 136 22.46 62.51 -61.94
CA LEU A 136 22.67 63.68 -61.06
C LEU A 136 24.14 63.82 -60.67
N LYS A 137 24.66 65.06 -60.61
CA LYS A 137 26.00 65.35 -60.05
C LYS A 137 26.09 65.11 -58.53
N SER A 138 24.96 65.18 -57.82
CA SER A 138 24.88 65.02 -56.37
C SER A 138 23.52 64.44 -55.99
N ASN A 139 23.50 63.50 -55.03
CA ASN A 139 22.28 62.99 -54.41
C ASN A 139 21.67 63.95 -53.36
N LYS A 140 22.41 65.00 -52.96
CA LYS A 140 21.97 66.04 -52.02
C LYS A 140 21.25 67.23 -52.67
N ILE A 141 20.99 67.19 -53.98
CA ILE A 141 20.36 68.31 -54.70
C ILE A 141 18.88 68.45 -54.31
N THR A 142 18.42 69.65 -53.93
CA THR A 142 17.01 69.89 -53.62
C THR A 142 16.18 70.08 -54.91
N ALA A 143 14.85 70.07 -54.77
CA ALA A 143 13.94 70.36 -55.87
C ALA A 143 14.17 71.78 -56.45
N HIS A 144 14.54 72.74 -55.59
CA HIS A 144 14.85 74.10 -56.01
C HIS A 144 16.16 74.13 -56.79
N ASP A 145 17.24 73.58 -56.23
CA ASP A 145 18.57 73.53 -56.87
C ASP A 145 18.52 72.77 -58.21
N PHE A 146 17.75 71.68 -58.31
CA PHE A 146 17.63 70.91 -59.54
C PHE A 146 16.95 71.69 -60.67
N ILE A 147 15.96 72.52 -60.33
CA ILE A 147 15.25 73.37 -61.29
C ILE A 147 16.10 74.62 -61.64
N GLU A 148 16.79 75.23 -60.66
CA GLU A 148 17.61 76.43 -60.87
C GLU A 148 18.92 76.13 -61.62
N LEU A 149 19.64 75.07 -61.24
CA LEU A 149 20.92 74.72 -61.88
C LEU A 149 20.74 74.11 -63.27
N GLY A 150 19.57 73.53 -63.58
CA GLY A 150 19.28 72.91 -64.88
C GLY A 150 20.31 71.85 -65.27
N GLU A 151 20.93 71.97 -66.44
CA GLU A 151 22.03 71.09 -66.87
C GLU A 151 23.23 71.09 -65.90
N GLY A 152 23.39 72.16 -65.12
CA GLY A 152 24.32 72.24 -63.99
C GLY A 152 24.10 71.13 -62.95
N ALA A 153 22.88 70.60 -62.80
CA ALA A 153 22.57 69.46 -61.94
C ALA A 153 23.03 68.10 -62.49
N LEU A 154 23.29 67.99 -63.81
CA LEU A 154 23.47 66.71 -64.50
C LEU A 154 24.92 66.40 -64.88
N SER A 155 25.24 65.13 -65.03
CA SER A 155 26.50 64.61 -65.58
C SER A 155 26.19 63.53 -66.60
N ALA A 156 27.01 63.41 -67.65
CA ALA A 156 26.80 62.44 -68.71
C ALA A 156 28.11 61.78 -69.15
N SER A 157 28.12 60.45 -69.27
CA SER A 157 29.26 59.69 -69.82
C SER A 157 29.11 59.51 -71.34
N LYS A 158 30.23 59.30 -72.05
CA LYS A 158 30.32 59.26 -73.53
C LYS A 158 29.86 60.54 -74.26
N LEU A 159 29.72 61.66 -73.56
CA LEU A 159 29.25 62.94 -74.12
C LEU A 159 30.08 63.38 -75.34
N GLU A 160 31.41 63.25 -75.30
CA GLU A 160 32.31 63.57 -76.43
C GLU A 160 32.23 62.60 -77.62
N GLU A 161 31.71 61.39 -77.42
CA GLU A 161 31.53 60.41 -78.49
C GLU A 161 30.21 60.66 -79.23
N VAL A 162 29.12 60.78 -78.46
CA VAL A 162 27.76 61.03 -78.98
C VAL A 162 27.69 62.41 -79.65
N SER A 163 28.28 63.44 -79.05
CA SER A 163 28.23 64.82 -79.57
C SER A 163 29.02 65.05 -80.87
N LYS A 164 29.74 64.05 -81.41
CA LYS A 164 30.28 64.10 -82.78
C LYS A 164 29.19 64.06 -83.83
N TYR A 165 28.08 63.37 -83.55
CA TYR A 165 26.99 63.13 -84.49
C TYR A 165 25.78 64.04 -84.24
N VAL A 166 25.51 64.38 -82.97
CA VAL A 166 24.33 65.16 -82.55
C VAL A 166 24.71 66.36 -81.67
N THR A 167 23.86 67.40 -81.70
CA THR A 167 23.78 68.42 -80.65
C THR A 167 22.87 67.90 -79.55
N ILE A 168 23.28 68.10 -78.31
CA ILE A 168 22.61 67.60 -77.10
C ILE A 168 22.15 68.82 -76.31
N THR A 169 20.89 68.85 -75.89
CA THR A 169 20.38 69.86 -74.96
C THR A 169 19.45 69.24 -73.92
N TYR A 170 19.37 69.85 -72.74
CA TYR A 170 18.45 69.45 -71.68
C TYR A 170 17.46 70.59 -71.40
N SER A 171 16.19 70.25 -71.16
CA SER A 171 15.11 71.19 -70.86
C SER A 171 14.15 70.64 -69.79
N ASP A 172 13.13 71.43 -69.44
CA ASP A 172 11.95 70.98 -68.67
C ASP A 172 12.27 70.27 -67.34
N PHE A 173 13.27 70.82 -66.64
CA PHE A 173 13.68 70.45 -65.28
C PHE A 173 12.52 70.70 -64.31
N LYS A 174 12.07 69.63 -63.64
CA LYS A 174 10.87 69.62 -62.79
C LYS A 174 10.97 68.59 -61.67
N GLU A 175 10.33 68.84 -60.53
CA GLU A 175 10.01 67.78 -59.57
C GLU A 175 8.83 66.97 -60.13
N VAL A 176 9.00 65.67 -60.29
CA VAL A 176 8.00 64.73 -60.84
C VAL A 176 7.20 64.08 -59.71
N SER A 177 7.85 63.85 -58.57
CA SER A 177 7.23 63.48 -57.30
C SER A 177 8.16 63.86 -56.14
N GLN A 178 7.69 63.77 -54.89
CA GLN A 178 8.49 64.07 -53.69
C GLN A 178 9.82 63.31 -53.60
N THR A 179 9.96 62.18 -54.31
CA THR A 179 11.17 61.34 -54.38
C THR A 179 11.86 61.34 -55.76
N HIS A 180 11.33 62.03 -56.78
CA HIS A 180 11.88 61.98 -58.14
C HIS A 180 11.90 63.33 -58.86
N TYR A 181 13.03 63.61 -59.51
CA TYR A 181 13.23 64.72 -60.43
C TYR A 181 13.15 64.25 -61.88
N GLY A 182 12.82 65.14 -62.81
CA GLY A 182 12.80 64.82 -64.24
C GLY A 182 13.25 65.98 -65.12
N ALA A 183 13.80 65.65 -66.29
CA ALA A 183 14.25 66.60 -67.30
C ALA A 183 14.15 65.97 -68.68
N THR A 184 13.97 66.78 -69.73
CA THR A 184 13.85 66.32 -71.11
C THR A 184 15.21 66.44 -71.81
N LEU A 185 15.76 65.32 -72.26
CA LEU A 185 16.95 65.24 -73.10
C LEU A 185 16.52 65.34 -74.57
N LYS A 186 17.08 66.27 -75.34
CA LYS A 186 16.86 66.40 -76.78
C LYS A 186 18.15 66.18 -77.56
N LEU A 187 18.08 65.31 -78.57
CA LEU A 187 19.13 65.10 -79.57
C LEU A 187 18.72 65.74 -80.90
N VAL A 188 19.65 66.42 -81.57
CA VAL A 188 19.48 67.02 -82.90
C VAL A 188 20.63 66.59 -83.80
N ASP A 189 20.37 66.09 -85.00
CA ASP A 189 21.38 65.77 -86.01
C ASP A 189 22.17 67.03 -86.42
N LYS A 190 23.52 66.97 -86.36
CA LYS A 190 24.41 68.12 -86.64
C LYS A 190 24.56 68.53 -88.12
N LEU A 191 24.06 67.76 -89.07
CA LEU A 191 24.06 68.08 -90.50
C LEU A 191 22.65 68.37 -91.04
N PHE A 192 21.63 67.83 -90.36
CA PHE A 192 20.23 67.89 -90.76
C PHE A 192 19.37 68.27 -89.54
N GLU A 193 19.34 69.56 -89.20
CA GLU A 193 18.70 70.08 -87.98
C GLU A 193 17.19 69.77 -87.86
N ASP A 194 16.55 69.37 -88.96
CA ASP A 194 15.17 68.86 -88.98
C ASP A 194 15.00 67.50 -88.29
N GLN A 195 16.08 66.74 -88.14
CA GLN A 195 16.09 65.44 -87.48
C GLN A 195 16.39 65.57 -85.99
N THR A 196 15.35 65.44 -85.17
CA THR A 196 15.48 65.56 -83.72
C THR A 196 14.57 64.58 -82.99
N LYS A 197 15.01 64.12 -81.81
CA LYS A 197 14.25 63.23 -80.94
C LYS A 197 14.46 63.62 -79.47
N SER A 198 13.38 63.63 -78.70
CA SER A 198 13.38 63.98 -77.28
C SER A 198 13.04 62.77 -76.41
N TYR A 199 13.59 62.75 -75.20
CA TYR A 199 13.49 61.66 -74.24
C TYR A 199 13.28 62.24 -72.83
N GLU A 200 12.25 61.78 -72.11
CA GLU A 200 12.16 62.08 -70.68
C GLU A 200 13.25 61.29 -69.92
N LEU A 201 13.95 61.98 -69.03
CA LEU A 201 14.83 61.42 -68.02
C LEU A 201 14.17 61.58 -66.65
N THR A 202 14.41 60.62 -65.75
CA THR A 202 13.91 60.64 -64.37
C THR A 202 15.02 60.18 -63.43
N PHE A 203 15.16 60.86 -62.29
CA PHE A 203 16.21 60.65 -61.30
C PHE A 203 15.60 60.53 -59.90
N GLU A 204 16.17 59.70 -59.02
CA GLU A 204 15.72 59.51 -57.64
C GLU A 204 16.45 60.46 -56.66
N LYS A 205 15.77 60.87 -55.59
CA LYS A 205 16.21 61.83 -54.58
C LYS A 205 16.82 61.13 -53.37
N GLY A 206 17.93 61.64 -52.84
CA GLY A 206 18.61 61.08 -51.67
C GLY A 206 17.86 61.30 -50.34
N ALA A 207 18.08 60.40 -49.38
CA ALA A 207 17.67 60.58 -47.98
C ALA A 207 18.55 61.62 -47.25
N LEU A 208 18.09 62.09 -46.08
CA LEU A 208 18.87 63.00 -45.23
C LEU A 208 20.07 62.28 -44.59
N GLY A 209 21.14 63.02 -44.29
CA GLY A 209 22.27 62.52 -43.53
C GLY A 209 21.92 62.32 -42.05
N SER A 210 22.56 61.34 -41.40
CA SER A 210 22.39 61.09 -39.96
C SER A 210 22.77 62.29 -39.09
N GLU A 211 23.79 63.07 -39.50
CA GLU A 211 24.19 64.31 -38.84
C GLU A 211 23.11 65.40 -38.93
N GLU A 212 22.45 65.53 -40.09
CA GLU A 212 21.33 66.46 -40.31
C GLU A 212 20.12 66.04 -39.47
N PHE A 213 19.83 64.74 -39.37
CA PHE A 213 18.75 64.18 -38.55
C PHE A 213 18.97 64.42 -37.04
N ALA A 214 20.20 64.24 -36.55
CA ALA A 214 20.57 64.56 -35.17
C ALA A 214 20.49 66.07 -34.88
N ALA A 215 20.87 66.91 -35.84
CA ALA A 215 20.75 68.38 -35.72
C ALA A 215 19.30 68.89 -35.73
N LEU A 216 18.34 68.11 -36.24
CA LEU A 216 16.91 68.37 -36.04
C LEU A 216 16.45 67.93 -34.65
N ALA A 217 16.89 66.75 -34.18
CA ALA A 217 16.53 66.25 -32.86
C ALA A 217 16.93 67.20 -31.72
N ALA A 218 18.13 67.78 -31.81
CA ALA A 218 18.66 68.73 -30.83
C ALA A 218 17.92 70.08 -30.77
N LYS A 219 16.97 70.36 -31.69
CA LYS A 219 16.12 71.56 -31.64
C LYS A 219 14.80 71.34 -30.90
N VAL A 220 14.37 70.08 -30.75
CA VAL A 220 13.08 69.76 -30.10
C VAL A 220 13.18 70.06 -28.62
N THR A 221 12.23 70.84 -28.12
CA THR A 221 12.17 71.28 -26.71
C THR A 221 10.87 70.84 -26.07
N PHE A 222 10.91 70.35 -24.84
CA PHE A 222 9.75 69.85 -24.11
C PHE A 222 9.45 70.70 -22.87
N SER A 223 8.17 70.86 -22.57
CA SER A 223 7.67 71.62 -21.43
C SER A 223 6.37 71.02 -20.90
N SER A 224 6.10 71.20 -19.61
CA SER A 224 4.84 70.80 -18.97
C SER A 224 4.37 71.89 -18.01
N GLU A 225 3.06 72.00 -17.83
CA GLU A 225 2.46 72.82 -16.77
C GLU A 225 2.08 71.98 -15.53
N ALA A 226 2.18 70.66 -15.63
CA ALA A 226 1.81 69.71 -14.59
C ALA A 226 2.79 69.64 -13.41
N ASN A 227 2.27 69.27 -12.24
CA ASN A 227 3.09 68.89 -11.10
C ASN A 227 3.75 67.50 -11.32
N ALA A 228 4.56 67.03 -10.37
CA ALA A 228 5.25 65.75 -10.54
C ALA A 228 4.35 64.51 -10.45
N TYR A 229 3.24 64.55 -9.71
CA TYR A 229 2.30 63.43 -9.67
C TYR A 229 1.49 63.31 -10.96
N GLU A 230 1.02 64.44 -11.50
CA GLU A 230 0.40 64.52 -12.83
C GLU A 230 1.36 64.04 -13.93
N LEU A 231 2.64 64.39 -13.89
CA LEU A 231 3.66 63.87 -14.81
C LEU A 231 3.97 62.37 -14.62
N TYR A 232 3.83 61.83 -13.40
CA TYR A 232 3.95 60.40 -13.14
C TYR A 232 2.70 59.61 -13.60
N ARG A 233 1.50 60.16 -13.41
CA ARG A 233 0.21 59.51 -13.68
C ARG A 233 -0.20 59.62 -15.16
N ASP A 234 -0.07 60.81 -15.73
CA ASP A 234 -0.60 61.16 -17.06
C ASP A 234 0.52 61.29 -18.12
N GLY A 235 1.79 61.31 -17.69
CA GLY A 235 2.97 61.12 -18.53
C GLY A 235 3.03 62.05 -19.74
N LYS A 236 3.00 61.46 -20.95
CA LYS A 236 3.10 62.20 -22.21
C LYS A 236 1.94 63.18 -22.45
N ASP A 237 0.77 62.92 -21.89
CA ASP A 237 -0.46 63.65 -22.22
C ASP A 237 -0.47 65.05 -21.56
N VAL A 238 0.40 65.27 -20.58
CA VAL A 238 0.70 66.59 -19.96
C VAL A 238 2.02 67.22 -20.46
N VAL A 239 2.66 66.66 -21.49
CA VAL A 239 3.94 67.18 -22.03
C VAL A 239 3.77 67.73 -23.45
N THR A 240 4.04 69.03 -23.59
CA THR A 240 4.03 69.72 -24.88
C THR A 240 5.43 69.73 -25.49
N ALA A 241 5.54 69.23 -26.72
CA ALA A 241 6.75 69.34 -27.55
C ALA A 241 6.66 70.56 -28.48
N ALA A 242 7.74 71.32 -28.59
CA ALA A 242 7.88 72.47 -29.47
C ALA A 242 9.12 72.34 -30.38
N ASN A 243 9.17 73.18 -31.43
CA ASN A 243 10.26 73.23 -32.41
C ASN A 243 10.48 71.92 -33.22
N VAL A 244 9.43 71.11 -33.39
CA VAL A 244 9.45 69.94 -34.27
C VAL A 244 9.42 70.38 -35.73
N ASP A 245 10.45 70.01 -36.50
CA ASP A 245 10.63 70.40 -37.90
C ASP A 245 9.60 69.73 -38.85
N GLU A 246 9.17 70.44 -39.89
CA GLU A 246 8.16 69.92 -40.82
C GLU A 246 8.60 68.67 -41.59
N SER A 247 9.90 68.38 -41.70
CA SER A 247 10.43 67.18 -42.37
C SER A 247 10.32 65.88 -41.57
N VAL A 248 10.01 65.96 -40.27
CA VAL A 248 9.92 64.81 -39.35
C VAL A 248 8.56 64.69 -38.66
N THR A 249 8.20 63.49 -38.19
CA THR A 249 7.20 63.30 -37.14
C THR A 249 7.88 63.00 -35.81
N LEU A 250 7.21 63.39 -34.71
CA LEU A 250 7.57 63.02 -33.34
C LEU A 250 6.54 62.02 -32.81
N ALA A 251 7.01 61.00 -32.11
CA ALA A 251 6.21 60.13 -31.26
C ALA A 251 6.94 59.90 -29.93
N TYR A 252 6.22 59.75 -28.82
CA TYR A 252 6.81 59.23 -27.58
C TYR A 252 7.07 57.72 -27.74
N VAL A 253 8.20 57.22 -27.22
CA VAL A 253 8.62 55.81 -27.39
C VAL A 253 7.82 54.88 -26.49
N ASP A 254 7.59 55.33 -25.27
CA ASP A 254 6.85 54.66 -24.21
C ASP A 254 6.22 55.73 -23.31
N ASP A 255 5.35 55.28 -22.40
CA ASP A 255 4.65 56.15 -21.44
C ASP A 255 5.39 56.23 -20.09
N SER A 256 6.65 55.77 -20.01
CA SER A 256 7.39 55.62 -18.75
C SER A 256 8.23 56.85 -18.39
N PHE A 257 7.58 57.80 -17.71
CA PHE A 257 8.22 59.01 -17.19
C PHE A 257 8.99 58.68 -15.91
N THR A 258 10.32 58.61 -16.02
CA THR A 258 11.23 58.26 -14.91
C THR A 258 11.78 59.52 -14.26
N TYR A 259 11.44 59.77 -13.00
CA TYR A 259 11.97 60.92 -12.28
C TYR A 259 13.42 60.72 -11.82
N ASP A 260 14.24 61.75 -12.03
CA ASP A 260 15.60 61.86 -11.55
C ASP A 260 15.63 62.85 -10.39
N SER A 261 15.60 62.33 -9.15
CA SER A 261 15.59 63.12 -7.92
C SER A 261 16.89 63.91 -7.68
N SER A 262 17.97 63.61 -8.40
CA SER A 262 19.22 64.40 -8.35
C SER A 262 19.14 65.69 -9.18
N THR A 263 18.35 65.69 -10.26
CA THR A 263 18.15 66.86 -11.14
C THR A 263 16.78 67.53 -10.96
N LYS A 264 15.85 66.89 -10.26
CA LYS A 264 14.42 67.26 -10.12
C LYS A 264 13.70 67.37 -11.48
N LYS A 265 13.88 66.37 -12.35
CA LYS A 265 13.27 66.30 -13.70
C LYS A 265 12.74 64.91 -14.00
N PHE A 266 11.81 64.81 -14.95
CA PHE A 266 11.41 63.55 -15.56
C PHE A 266 12.19 63.30 -16.85
N LYS A 267 12.77 62.11 -16.96
CA LYS A 267 13.36 61.53 -18.16
C LYS A 267 12.34 60.64 -18.86
N PHE A 268 12.29 60.77 -20.19
CA PHE A 268 11.44 59.97 -21.06
C PHE A 268 12.10 59.88 -22.45
N LYS A 269 11.58 59.01 -23.31
CA LYS A 269 12.11 58.81 -24.66
C LYS A 269 11.14 59.27 -25.73
N TYR A 270 11.67 59.93 -26.74
CA TYR A 270 10.94 60.34 -27.95
C TYR A 270 11.66 59.85 -29.20
N LYS A 271 10.88 59.67 -30.26
CA LYS A 271 11.30 59.10 -31.53
C LYS A 271 10.99 60.10 -32.63
N LEU A 272 12.03 60.54 -33.33
CA LEU A 272 11.85 61.27 -34.58
C LEU A 272 11.89 60.28 -35.74
N THR A 273 11.04 60.52 -36.74
CA THR A 273 10.95 59.69 -37.96
C THR A 273 10.87 60.61 -39.18
N GLN A 274 11.69 60.37 -40.20
CA GLN A 274 11.64 61.16 -41.44
C GLN A 274 10.32 60.87 -42.20
N LYS A 275 9.62 61.91 -42.67
CA LYS A 275 8.30 61.78 -43.32
C LYS A 275 8.32 61.26 -44.77
N TYR A 276 9.44 61.39 -45.48
CA TYR A 276 9.48 61.36 -46.96
C TYR A 276 10.54 60.41 -47.55
N SER A 277 10.86 59.33 -46.83
CA SER A 277 11.77 58.24 -47.25
C SER A 277 11.00 56.96 -47.58
N ASN A 278 11.60 56.06 -48.36
CA ASN A 278 10.98 54.80 -48.80
C ASN A 278 11.97 53.63 -48.70
N PRO A 279 11.56 52.42 -48.26
CA PRO A 279 10.56 52.12 -47.24
C PRO A 279 11.17 52.08 -45.82
N GLU A 280 12.50 52.12 -45.71
CA GLU A 280 13.22 52.20 -44.43
C GLU A 280 13.20 53.65 -43.94
N ASN A 281 12.13 54.03 -43.24
CA ASN A 281 12.06 55.32 -42.58
C ASN A 281 13.15 55.43 -41.51
N ILE A 282 14.14 56.30 -41.76
CA ILE A 282 15.15 56.65 -40.77
C ILE A 282 14.43 57.20 -39.55
N SER A 283 14.58 56.48 -38.44
CA SER A 283 13.89 56.71 -37.19
C SER A 283 14.86 56.48 -36.05
N THR A 284 14.94 57.43 -35.13
CA THR A 284 15.94 57.42 -34.07
C THR A 284 15.30 57.86 -32.77
N GLU A 285 15.65 57.16 -31.70
CA GLU A 285 15.16 57.40 -30.35
C GLU A 285 16.16 58.26 -29.59
N TYR A 286 15.64 59.26 -28.89
CA TYR A 286 16.37 60.26 -28.15
C TYR A 286 15.78 60.36 -26.74
N GLU A 287 16.62 60.64 -25.75
CA GLU A 287 16.18 60.90 -24.38
C GLU A 287 15.96 62.40 -24.19
N ALA A 288 14.90 62.76 -23.47
CA ALA A 288 14.56 64.14 -23.14
C ALA A 288 14.27 64.28 -21.64
N GLU A 289 14.50 65.49 -21.12
CA GLU A 289 14.18 65.86 -19.75
C GLU A 289 13.11 66.95 -19.74
N VAL A 290 12.08 66.80 -18.89
CA VAL A 290 11.09 67.85 -18.59
C VAL A 290 11.09 68.17 -17.10
N VAL A 291 11.02 69.46 -16.76
CA VAL A 291 10.94 69.92 -15.37
C VAL A 291 9.45 69.98 -14.96
N PRO A 292 9.02 69.34 -13.86
CA PRO A 292 7.68 69.53 -13.32
C PRO A 292 7.51 70.96 -12.80
N THR A 293 6.29 71.50 -12.81
CA THR A 293 6.04 72.81 -12.22
C THR A 293 6.06 72.75 -10.69
N SER A 294 6.33 73.89 -10.04
CA SER A 294 6.17 74.06 -8.59
C SER A 294 4.70 74.25 -8.17
N LYS A 295 3.79 73.56 -8.86
CA LYS A 295 2.37 73.47 -8.52
C LYS A 295 2.22 72.43 -7.41
N ALA A 296 1.71 72.87 -6.26
CA ALA A 296 1.42 71.97 -5.14
C ALA A 296 0.42 70.87 -5.53
N LEU A 297 0.58 69.69 -4.95
CA LEU A 297 -0.46 68.66 -4.92
C LEU A 297 -1.75 69.17 -4.28
N THR A 298 -2.89 68.82 -4.87
CA THR A 298 -4.22 69.07 -4.31
C THR A 298 -4.65 68.00 -3.31
N SER A 299 -5.68 68.28 -2.51
CA SER A 299 -6.23 67.30 -1.55
C SER A 299 -6.73 66.01 -2.21
N GLU A 300 -7.26 66.10 -3.44
CA GLU A 300 -7.76 64.95 -4.21
C GLU A 300 -6.61 64.05 -4.67
N GLU A 301 -5.52 64.64 -5.17
CA GLU A 301 -4.29 63.91 -5.51
C GLU A 301 -3.64 63.26 -4.28
N PHE A 302 -3.61 63.95 -3.13
CA PHE A 302 -3.15 63.34 -1.87
C PHE A 302 -4.00 62.13 -1.47
N ASP A 303 -5.33 62.18 -1.64
CA ASP A 303 -6.22 61.06 -1.37
C ASP A 303 -6.04 59.90 -2.38
N GLU A 304 -5.81 60.17 -3.67
CA GLU A 304 -5.42 59.17 -4.67
C GLU A 304 -4.10 58.46 -4.28
N ILE A 305 -3.06 59.23 -3.96
CA ILE A 305 -1.74 58.74 -3.54
C ILE A 305 -1.87 57.90 -2.27
N LYS A 306 -2.62 58.38 -1.28
CA LYS A 306 -2.89 57.67 -0.02
C LYS A 306 -3.68 56.38 -0.22
N ALA A 307 -4.54 56.29 -1.23
CA ALA A 307 -5.33 55.09 -1.51
C ALA A 307 -4.57 54.03 -2.32
N ALA A 308 -3.72 54.44 -3.27
CA ALA A 308 -3.08 53.54 -4.22
C ALA A 308 -1.59 53.24 -3.95
N ASN A 309 -0.87 54.15 -3.28
CA ASN A 309 0.60 54.12 -3.23
C ASN A 309 1.21 54.05 -1.82
N VAL A 310 0.45 54.41 -0.77
CA VAL A 310 0.95 54.46 0.61
C VAL A 310 0.27 53.41 1.48
N THR A 311 1.07 52.54 2.11
CA THR A 311 0.61 51.64 3.17
C THR A 311 1.39 51.89 4.45
N VAL A 312 0.67 51.91 5.57
CA VAL A 312 1.22 52.15 6.91
C VAL A 312 0.93 50.90 7.75
N THR A 313 1.98 50.19 8.16
CA THR A 313 1.91 48.85 8.76
C THR A 313 2.86 48.72 9.95
N LEU A 314 2.66 47.69 10.76
CA LEU A 314 3.63 47.31 11.81
C LEU A 314 4.75 46.43 11.23
N PRO A 315 5.94 46.41 11.84
CA PRO A 315 6.93 45.36 11.60
C PRO A 315 6.43 43.97 12.06
N GLU A 316 7.14 42.92 11.65
CA GLU A 316 6.83 41.52 11.97
C GLU A 316 6.86 41.24 13.48
N GLU A 317 7.91 41.69 14.17
CA GLU A 317 7.93 41.78 15.64
C GLU A 317 7.13 43.02 16.07
N LYS A 318 5.88 42.81 16.48
CA LYS A 318 4.97 43.91 16.81
C LYS A 318 5.46 44.71 18.03
N PRO A 319 5.47 46.06 17.96
CA PRO A 319 5.67 46.91 19.12
C PRO A 319 4.55 46.72 20.15
N THR A 320 4.82 47.05 21.40
CA THR A 320 3.77 47.20 22.41
C THR A 320 3.02 48.51 22.22
N ILE A 321 1.87 48.63 22.90
CA ILE A 321 1.10 49.89 22.97
C ILE A 321 2.00 51.04 23.44
N GLU A 322 2.82 50.83 24.47
CA GLU A 322 3.71 51.84 25.02
C GLU A 322 4.87 52.18 24.07
N GLU A 323 5.50 51.19 23.43
CA GLU A 323 6.57 51.43 22.44
C GLU A 323 6.07 52.20 21.22
N LEU A 324 4.90 51.82 20.69
CA LEU A 324 4.32 52.44 19.51
C LEU A 324 3.87 53.89 19.79
N ILE A 325 3.41 54.18 21.00
CA ILE A 325 3.05 55.54 21.43
C ILE A 325 4.30 56.39 21.71
N ALA A 326 5.36 55.80 22.29
CA ALA A 326 6.58 56.52 22.61
C ALA A 326 7.44 56.86 21.38
N ALA A 327 7.49 55.99 20.37
CA ALA A 327 8.34 56.14 19.19
C ALA A 327 7.63 55.71 17.88
N PRO A 328 6.48 56.32 17.51
CA PRO A 328 5.69 55.87 16.37
C PRO A 328 6.43 55.94 15.03
N GLN A 329 7.40 56.87 14.90
CA GLN A 329 8.23 57.00 13.70
C GLN A 329 9.26 55.85 13.53
N GLU A 330 9.68 55.21 14.63
CA GLU A 330 10.62 54.08 14.62
C GLU A 330 9.92 52.72 14.58
N LYS A 331 8.66 52.67 15.05
CA LYS A 331 7.88 51.43 15.25
C LYS A 331 6.84 51.15 14.15
N ILE A 332 6.83 51.96 13.09
CA ILE A 332 5.94 51.83 11.94
C ILE A 332 6.74 51.64 10.65
N VAL A 333 6.32 50.66 9.85
CA VAL A 333 6.79 50.45 8.49
C VAL A 333 5.86 51.19 7.55
N VAL A 334 6.39 52.18 6.84
CA VAL A 334 5.71 52.84 5.72
C VAL A 334 6.27 52.28 4.42
N ASN A 335 5.41 51.68 3.60
CA ASN A 335 5.75 51.39 2.20
C ASN A 335 5.05 52.43 1.33
N ASN A 336 5.83 53.19 0.58
CA ASN A 336 5.36 54.23 -0.33
C ASN A 336 6.07 54.07 -1.67
N SER A 337 5.33 53.80 -2.75
CA SER A 337 5.87 53.67 -4.11
C SER A 337 6.26 55.01 -4.75
N LEU A 338 5.91 56.13 -4.12
CA LEU A 338 6.05 57.49 -4.64
C LEU A 338 6.94 58.38 -3.75
N THR A 339 7.95 57.79 -3.10
CA THR A 339 8.86 58.48 -2.16
C THR A 339 9.61 59.68 -2.74
N ASP A 340 9.87 59.69 -4.05
CA ASP A 340 10.51 60.83 -4.73
C ASP A 340 9.59 62.05 -4.92
N TYR A 341 8.28 61.88 -4.78
CA TYR A 341 7.25 62.91 -5.00
C TYR A 341 6.52 63.29 -3.71
N VAL A 342 6.25 62.31 -2.86
CA VAL A 342 5.52 62.45 -1.61
C VAL A 342 6.28 61.74 -0.50
N SER A 343 6.52 62.47 0.59
CA SER A 343 7.00 61.91 1.85
C SER A 343 5.85 61.66 2.81
N VAL A 344 6.02 60.69 3.72
CA VAL A 344 5.01 60.32 4.73
C VAL A 344 5.52 60.72 6.10
N GLU A 345 4.81 61.61 6.79
CA GLU A 345 5.14 62.05 8.13
C GLU A 345 4.21 61.38 9.14
N ILE A 346 4.75 60.45 9.93
CA ILE A 346 4.03 59.88 11.08
C ILE A 346 4.03 60.92 12.20
N LEU A 347 2.86 61.46 12.54
CA LEU A 347 2.70 62.59 13.45
C LEU A 347 2.66 62.15 14.92
N ARG A 348 1.83 61.16 15.23
CA ARG A 348 1.56 60.69 16.59
C ARG A 348 0.89 59.31 16.60
N ALA A 349 0.93 58.66 17.75
CA ALA A 349 0.15 57.47 18.03
C ALA A 349 -0.57 57.62 19.37
N GLU A 350 -1.83 57.20 19.42
CA GLU A 350 -2.74 57.38 20.55
C GLU A 350 -3.42 56.05 20.89
N LYS A 351 -3.44 55.67 22.18
CA LYS A 351 -4.19 54.49 22.65
C LYS A 351 -5.68 54.73 22.46
N LEU A 352 -6.37 53.81 21.78
CA LEU A 352 -7.83 53.86 21.60
C LEU A 352 -8.53 52.96 22.61
N GLU A 353 -8.06 51.70 22.76
CA GLU A 353 -8.56 50.72 23.72
C GLU A 353 -7.39 49.94 24.36
N ASP A 354 -7.67 49.05 25.32
CA ASP A 354 -6.65 48.25 26.01
C ASP A 354 -5.86 47.27 25.13
N SER A 355 -6.23 47.11 23.85
CA SER A 355 -5.50 46.31 22.86
C SER A 355 -5.26 47.04 21.52
N SER A 356 -5.53 48.35 21.43
CA SER A 356 -5.47 49.06 20.13
C SER A 356 -4.91 50.49 20.18
N VAL A 357 -4.19 50.85 19.12
CA VAL A 357 -3.54 52.16 18.93
C VAL A 357 -3.92 52.73 17.57
N ASN A 358 -4.34 53.98 17.54
CA ASN A 358 -4.46 54.78 16.34
C ASN A 358 -3.13 55.44 16.02
N VAL A 359 -2.63 55.31 14.80
CA VAL A 359 -1.46 56.04 14.29
C VAL A 359 -1.93 57.07 13.27
N THR A 360 -1.60 58.33 13.50
CA THR A 360 -1.99 59.46 12.66
C THR A 360 -0.78 59.96 11.86
N TYR A 361 -0.98 60.18 10.56
CA TYR A 361 0.06 60.59 9.62
C TYR A 361 -0.44 61.60 8.59
N LYS A 362 0.49 62.28 7.92
CA LYS A 362 0.24 63.12 6.74
C LYS A 362 1.13 62.71 5.58
N LEU A 363 0.74 63.16 4.39
CA LEU A 363 1.56 63.20 3.19
C LEU A 363 2.07 64.63 2.98
N LYS A 364 3.31 64.78 2.53
CA LYS A 364 3.93 66.06 2.17
C LYS A 364 4.56 66.00 0.78
N ASP A 365 4.30 67.02 -0.02
CA ASP A 365 4.90 67.22 -1.34
C ASP A 365 6.42 67.46 -1.21
N VAL A 366 7.24 66.67 -1.91
CA VAL A 366 8.72 66.71 -1.86
C VAL A 366 9.30 67.83 -2.73
N LEU A 367 8.49 68.42 -3.61
CA LEU A 367 8.85 69.55 -4.46
C LEU A 367 8.31 70.88 -3.94
N VAL A 368 7.18 70.87 -3.24
CA VAL A 368 6.55 72.05 -2.62
C VAL A 368 6.38 71.82 -1.12
N GLU A 369 7.45 72.02 -0.35
CA GLU A 369 7.55 71.72 1.10
C GLU A 369 6.42 72.31 1.99
N THR A 370 5.68 73.32 1.49
CA THR A 370 4.54 73.93 2.17
C THR A 370 3.18 73.24 1.89
N ALA A 371 3.14 72.20 1.05
CA ALA A 371 1.93 71.48 0.68
C ALA A 371 1.85 70.12 1.40
N GLU A 372 0.78 69.95 2.18
CA GLU A 372 0.51 68.76 2.99
C GLU A 372 -0.95 68.31 2.88
N SER A 373 -1.19 67.02 3.13
CA SER A 373 -2.52 66.44 3.18
C SER A 373 -3.28 66.77 4.47
N ALA A 374 -4.57 66.40 4.50
CA ALA A 374 -5.28 66.19 5.74
C ALA A 374 -4.62 65.07 6.59
N GLU A 375 -4.93 65.03 7.89
CA GLU A 375 -4.48 63.93 8.76
C GLU A 375 -5.23 62.63 8.42
N TYR A 376 -4.47 61.59 8.08
CA TYR A 376 -4.95 60.23 7.94
C TYR A 376 -4.70 59.44 9.22
N THR A 377 -5.57 58.49 9.56
CA THR A 377 -5.38 57.61 10.72
C THR A 377 -5.58 56.15 10.33
N VAL A 378 -4.72 55.28 10.84
CA VAL A 378 -4.82 53.81 10.76
C VAL A 378 -4.91 53.23 12.17
N ASN A 379 -5.77 52.24 12.38
CA ASN A 379 -5.90 51.54 13.66
C ASN A 379 -5.12 50.21 13.63
N PHE A 380 -4.33 49.97 14.68
CA PHE A 380 -3.69 48.69 14.94
C PHE A 380 -4.27 48.07 16.20
N ALA A 381 -5.04 46.99 16.02
CA ALA A 381 -5.65 46.22 17.11
C ALA A 381 -4.88 44.92 17.40
N ASN A 382 -5.16 44.32 18.57
CA ASN A 382 -4.47 43.15 19.12
C ASN A 382 -2.97 43.41 19.36
N LEU A 383 -2.66 44.59 19.88
CA LEU A 383 -1.36 44.93 20.46
C LEU A 383 -1.33 44.54 21.94
N LEU A 384 -0.15 44.18 22.43
CA LEU A 384 0.10 43.92 23.85
C LEU A 384 0.62 45.18 24.53
N THR A 385 0.29 45.35 25.81
CA THR A 385 1.06 46.23 26.72
C THR A 385 2.42 45.61 27.05
N ASN A 386 3.37 46.41 27.51
CA ASN A 386 4.67 45.94 28.01
C ASN A 386 4.53 44.80 29.03
N ALA A 387 3.60 44.93 29.98
CA ALA A 387 3.36 43.90 31.00
C ALA A 387 2.80 42.59 30.41
N GLN A 388 1.93 42.66 29.40
CA GLN A 388 1.41 41.49 28.70
C GLN A 388 2.48 40.81 27.81
N ARG A 389 3.38 41.59 27.17
CA ARG A 389 4.52 41.00 26.44
C ARG A 389 5.50 40.32 27.39
N ASP A 390 5.85 40.98 28.51
CA ASP A 390 6.73 40.43 29.55
C ASP A 390 6.15 39.12 30.14
N LEU A 391 4.84 39.10 30.47
CA LEU A 391 4.12 37.89 30.85
C LEU A 391 4.19 36.80 29.78
N LYS A 392 3.85 37.08 28.52
CA LYS A 392 3.91 36.09 27.43
C LYS A 392 5.31 35.52 27.21
N ASN A 393 6.35 36.36 27.30
CA ASN A 393 7.74 35.92 27.23
C ASN A 393 8.08 34.96 28.39
N ALA A 394 7.53 35.21 29.58
CA ALA A 394 7.68 34.30 30.73
C ALA A 394 6.89 32.99 30.57
N GLU A 395 5.71 33.01 29.96
CA GLU A 395 4.94 31.80 29.59
C GLU A 395 5.72 30.92 28.59
N GLU A 396 6.33 31.54 27.58
CA GLU A 396 7.19 30.87 26.60
C GLU A 396 8.46 30.29 27.26
N ALA A 397 9.13 31.06 28.11
CA ALA A 397 10.33 30.63 28.84
C ALA A 397 10.08 29.61 29.97
N THR A 398 8.85 29.48 30.47
CA THR A 398 8.53 28.57 31.58
C THR A 398 8.73 27.11 31.19
N VAL A 399 9.48 26.37 32.02
CA VAL A 399 9.80 24.96 31.83
C VAL A 399 8.94 24.09 32.76
N VAL A 400 8.29 23.06 32.20
CA VAL A 400 7.56 22.06 32.96
C VAL A 400 8.40 20.78 33.05
N THR A 401 8.58 20.28 34.27
CA THR A 401 9.32 19.07 34.60
C THR A 401 8.52 18.22 35.59
N TYR A 402 9.07 17.08 36.00
CA TYR A 402 8.47 16.18 36.97
C TYR A 402 9.50 15.85 38.06
N GLU A 403 9.04 15.57 39.27
CA GLU A 403 9.91 15.24 40.43
C GLU A 403 10.87 14.07 40.16
N THR A 404 10.47 13.12 39.30
CA THR A 404 11.26 11.94 38.92
C THR A 404 11.34 11.79 37.39
N ALA A 405 12.23 10.93 36.91
CA ALA A 405 12.28 10.57 35.50
C ALA A 405 10.93 9.97 35.03
N THR A 406 10.42 10.45 33.89
CA THR A 406 9.08 10.10 33.34
C THR A 406 9.12 9.05 32.24
N ASP A 407 10.30 8.67 31.75
CA ASP A 407 10.52 7.58 30.78
C ASP A 407 10.13 6.19 31.33
N GLN A 408 9.97 6.08 32.65
CA GLN A 408 9.53 4.88 33.37
C GLN A 408 8.07 4.95 33.87
N LEU A 409 7.34 6.04 33.57
CA LEU A 409 5.97 6.29 34.02
C LEU A 409 5.06 6.52 32.81
N ARG A 410 3.86 5.94 32.82
CA ARG A 410 2.85 6.21 31.78
C ARG A 410 2.11 7.54 32.06
N ALA A 411 1.43 8.07 31.05
CA ALA A 411 0.62 9.29 31.19
C ALA A 411 -0.58 9.15 32.17
N ASP A 412 -1.05 7.92 32.44
CA ASP A 412 -2.05 7.63 33.49
C ASP A 412 -1.47 7.59 34.91
N GLU A 413 -0.15 7.59 35.07
CA GLU A 413 0.53 7.42 36.36
C GLU A 413 1.15 8.71 36.92
N LEU A 414 1.09 9.81 36.17
CA LEU A 414 1.59 11.10 36.63
C LEU A 414 0.59 11.75 37.60
N LEU A 415 1.09 12.19 38.75
CA LEU A 415 0.33 12.94 39.75
C LEU A 415 0.61 14.44 39.59
N LEU A 416 -0.43 15.26 39.70
CA LEU A 416 -0.37 16.70 39.38
C LEU A 416 0.45 17.50 40.40
N ASP A 417 0.50 17.08 41.66
CA ASP A 417 1.32 17.65 42.72
C ASP A 417 2.81 17.60 42.35
N LYS A 418 3.29 16.44 41.88
CA LYS A 418 4.67 16.14 41.43
C LYS A 418 5.11 16.84 40.12
N VAL A 419 4.19 17.53 39.44
CA VAL A 419 4.52 18.38 38.28
C VAL A 419 5.16 19.69 38.76
N ILE A 420 6.43 19.89 38.40
CA ILE A 420 7.22 21.07 38.76
C ILE A 420 7.20 22.05 37.59
N ILE A 421 6.75 23.28 37.84
CA ILE A 421 6.64 24.34 36.83
C ILE A 421 7.60 25.46 37.24
N THR A 422 8.69 25.60 36.48
CA THR A 422 9.75 26.58 36.74
C THR A 422 9.50 27.82 35.91
N ALA A 423 8.83 28.80 36.50
CA ALA A 423 8.62 30.12 35.91
C ALA A 423 9.84 31.04 36.14
N PRO A 424 10.05 32.08 35.31
CA PRO A 424 11.08 33.10 35.54
C PRO A 424 10.89 33.88 36.85
N GLU A 425 11.96 34.57 37.29
CA GLU A 425 11.93 35.38 38.52
C GLU A 425 10.85 36.48 38.47
N GLY A 426 10.13 36.64 39.59
CA GLY A 426 8.99 37.57 39.69
C GLY A 426 7.64 37.01 39.19
N TYR A 427 7.60 35.79 38.64
CA TYR A 427 6.36 35.11 38.24
C TYR A 427 5.97 34.01 39.22
N THR A 428 4.67 33.82 39.38
CA THR A 428 4.07 32.76 40.20
C THR A 428 3.10 31.92 39.38
N VAL A 429 2.99 30.63 39.70
CA VAL A 429 2.00 29.73 39.09
C VAL A 429 0.76 29.73 39.98
N VAL A 430 -0.36 30.20 39.46
CA VAL A 430 -1.60 30.40 40.24
C VAL A 430 -2.71 29.39 39.91
N ASP A 431 -2.59 28.70 38.78
CA ASP A 431 -3.41 27.54 38.41
C ASP A 431 -2.53 26.50 37.69
N LYS A 432 -2.73 25.21 37.96
CA LYS A 432 -2.16 24.10 37.19
C LYS A 432 -3.10 22.89 37.18
N ALA A 433 -3.23 22.25 36.02
CA ALA A 433 -4.00 21.03 35.82
C ALA A 433 -3.36 20.14 34.75
N PHE A 434 -3.78 18.87 34.70
CA PHE A 434 -3.66 18.10 33.46
C PHE A 434 -4.77 18.55 32.51
N MET A 435 -4.43 18.79 31.25
CA MET A 435 -5.40 19.19 30.23
C MET A 435 -6.43 18.08 29.99
N TYR A 436 -5.97 16.82 29.95
CA TYR A 436 -6.80 15.65 29.72
C TYR A 436 -6.68 14.61 30.84
N THR A 437 -7.80 13.97 31.16
CA THR A 437 -7.94 12.82 32.06
C THR A 437 -8.92 11.84 31.45
N LEU A 438 -8.89 10.58 31.89
CA LEU A 438 -9.83 9.55 31.43
C LEU A 438 -11.31 9.90 31.75
N GLU A 439 -11.53 10.81 32.70
CA GLU A 439 -12.85 11.31 33.09
C GLU A 439 -13.30 12.52 32.26
N ASN A 440 -12.41 13.49 31.97
CA ASN A 440 -12.79 14.72 31.26
C ASN A 440 -12.77 14.59 29.72
N ASN A 441 -11.85 13.78 29.17
CA ASN A 441 -11.67 13.57 27.73
C ASN A 441 -10.88 12.28 27.51
N LYS A 442 -11.61 11.16 27.56
CA LYS A 442 -11.05 9.81 27.43
C LYS A 442 -10.19 9.63 26.17
N ASP A 443 -10.64 10.11 25.01
CA ASP A 443 -9.96 9.85 23.74
C ASP A 443 -8.61 10.56 23.65
N GLN A 444 -8.51 11.80 24.14
CA GLN A 444 -7.23 12.52 24.24
C GLN A 444 -6.32 11.93 25.34
N ALA A 445 -6.89 11.53 26.48
CA ALA A 445 -6.13 10.85 27.54
C ALA A 445 -5.61 9.46 27.11
N VAL A 446 -6.29 8.78 26.18
CA VAL A 446 -5.80 7.55 25.55
C VAL A 446 -4.67 7.84 24.56
N ASP A 447 -4.75 8.92 23.76
CA ASP A 447 -3.66 9.32 22.86
C ASP A 447 -2.37 9.65 23.64
N GLU A 448 -2.48 10.40 24.75
CA GLU A 448 -1.39 10.66 25.70
C GLU A 448 -0.68 9.36 26.17
N ILE A 449 -1.45 8.32 26.49
CA ILE A 449 -0.94 7.01 26.95
C ILE A 449 -0.30 6.21 25.79
N ASP A 450 -0.96 6.11 24.63
CA ASP A 450 -0.48 5.31 23.50
C ASP A 450 0.71 5.95 22.76
N ASN A 451 0.86 7.28 22.85
CA ASN A 451 1.96 8.05 22.26
C ASN A 451 3.04 8.51 23.26
N GLY A 452 2.82 8.41 24.57
CA GLY A 452 3.80 8.71 25.62
C GLY A 452 4.11 10.19 25.79
N TYR A 453 3.07 10.98 26.07
CA TYR A 453 3.21 12.36 26.54
C TYR A 453 2.09 12.73 27.52
N LYS A 454 2.20 13.86 28.21
CA LYS A 454 1.15 14.42 29.07
C LYS A 454 1.08 15.93 28.94
N LYS A 455 -0.09 16.48 28.63
CA LYS A 455 -0.34 17.92 28.54
C LYS A 455 -0.64 18.48 29.93
N VAL A 456 0.27 19.31 30.42
CA VAL A 456 0.11 20.14 31.60
C VAL A 456 -0.35 21.51 31.14
N GLN A 457 -1.44 22.00 31.71
CA GLN A 457 -1.92 23.36 31.50
C GLN A 457 -1.76 24.19 32.78
N PHE A 458 -1.31 25.44 32.68
CA PHE A 458 -1.11 26.31 33.84
C PHE A 458 -1.34 27.79 33.51
N LYS A 459 -1.43 28.62 34.56
CA LYS A 459 -1.48 30.08 34.46
C LYS A 459 -0.40 30.72 35.32
N LEU A 460 0.24 31.74 34.76
CA LEU A 460 1.18 32.59 35.48
C LEU A 460 0.48 33.85 35.99
N GLN A 461 1.00 34.41 37.08
CA GLN A 461 0.66 35.75 37.56
C GLN A 461 1.91 36.49 38.00
N LYS A 462 1.94 37.79 37.67
CA LYS A 462 2.90 38.79 38.15
C LYS A 462 2.12 40.04 38.51
N ASP A 463 2.30 40.53 39.72
CA ASP A 463 1.48 41.59 40.32
C ASP A 463 -0.03 41.27 40.15
N ASP A 464 -0.85 42.21 39.68
CA ASP A 464 -2.29 41.99 39.42
C ASP A 464 -2.59 41.35 38.04
N LEU A 465 -1.57 41.02 37.23
CA LEU A 465 -1.75 40.49 35.86
C LEU A 465 -1.57 38.97 35.80
N THR A 466 -2.65 38.26 35.50
CA THR A 466 -2.70 36.80 35.30
C THR A 466 -2.85 36.44 33.81
N SER A 467 -2.29 35.29 33.39
CA SER A 467 -2.51 34.70 32.05
C SER A 467 -4.00 34.65 31.70
N SER A 468 -4.40 35.25 30.57
CA SER A 468 -5.79 35.22 30.10
C SER A 468 -6.22 33.81 29.70
N GLU A 469 -5.35 33.12 28.95
CA GLU A 469 -5.50 31.72 28.57
C GLU A 469 -4.68 30.78 29.47
N PHE A 470 -4.81 29.47 29.25
CA PHE A 470 -3.90 28.49 29.83
C PHE A 470 -2.68 28.28 28.93
N VAL A 471 -1.49 28.33 29.52
CA VAL A 471 -0.24 27.88 28.87
C VAL A 471 -0.21 26.36 28.90
N VAL A 472 -0.08 25.72 27.74
CA VAL A 472 0.04 24.25 27.63
C VAL A 472 1.47 23.87 27.29
N LYS A 473 2.05 22.93 28.04
CA LYS A 473 3.36 22.31 27.77
C LYS A 473 3.24 20.79 27.89
N GLU A 474 4.07 20.05 27.15
CA GLU A 474 4.06 18.59 27.14
C GLU A 474 5.22 18.02 27.98
N LEU A 475 4.90 17.11 28.90
CA LEU A 475 5.87 16.20 29.52
C LEU A 475 5.95 14.92 28.68
N THR A 476 7.15 14.50 28.27
CA THR A 476 7.35 13.18 27.64
C THR A 476 7.19 12.06 28.67
N THR A 477 6.56 10.95 28.31
CA THR A 477 6.30 9.80 29.21
C THR A 477 6.57 8.46 28.51
N LEU A 478 6.48 7.34 29.23
CA LEU A 478 6.54 6.00 28.65
C LEU A 478 5.38 5.78 27.67
N LYS A 479 5.70 5.48 26.40
CA LYS A 479 4.70 5.03 25.41
C LYS A 479 4.15 3.67 25.81
N SER A 480 2.85 3.59 26.11
CA SER A 480 2.16 2.36 26.50
C SER A 480 1.04 2.00 25.51
N SER A 481 0.06 1.19 25.91
CA SER A 481 -1.22 1.12 25.20
C SER A 481 -2.38 0.86 26.14
N TYR A 482 -3.38 1.73 26.10
CA TYR A 482 -4.54 1.68 26.98
C TYR A 482 -5.35 0.37 26.83
N GLU A 483 -5.59 -0.05 25.59
CA GLU A 483 -6.39 -1.25 25.26
C GLU A 483 -5.72 -2.56 25.68
N PHE A 484 -4.39 -2.66 25.61
CA PHE A 484 -3.66 -3.92 25.78
C PHE A 484 -2.86 -4.01 27.09
N ILE A 485 -2.51 -2.90 27.72
CA ILE A 485 -1.77 -2.85 28.98
C ILE A 485 -2.70 -2.34 30.09
N VAL A 486 -3.10 -1.06 30.03
CA VAL A 486 -3.79 -0.38 31.16
C VAL A 486 -5.11 -1.06 31.53
N THR A 487 -6.01 -1.29 30.56
CA THR A 487 -7.31 -1.95 30.82
C THR A 487 -7.22 -3.45 31.14
N LYS A 488 -6.01 -4.04 31.08
CA LYS A 488 -5.79 -5.48 31.29
C LYS A 488 -5.05 -5.79 32.59
N LEU A 489 -4.39 -4.79 33.18
CA LEU A 489 -3.58 -4.88 34.40
C LEU A 489 -4.32 -5.56 35.57
N GLU A 490 -5.57 -5.15 35.85
CA GLU A 490 -6.35 -5.72 36.96
C GLU A 490 -6.91 -7.12 36.66
N THR A 491 -7.02 -7.52 35.39
CA THR A 491 -7.44 -8.87 35.01
C THR A 491 -6.30 -9.87 35.24
N VAL A 492 -5.07 -9.50 34.85
CA VAL A 492 -3.91 -10.40 34.94
C VAL A 492 -3.38 -10.57 36.37
N LYS A 493 -3.65 -9.64 37.29
CA LYS A 493 -3.35 -9.82 38.74
C LYS A 493 -4.08 -11.01 39.36
N LYS A 494 -5.16 -11.50 38.73
CA LYS A 494 -6.04 -12.56 39.26
C LYS A 494 -5.60 -13.99 38.91
N PHE A 495 -4.45 -14.20 38.27
CA PHE A 495 -3.97 -15.57 38.02
C PHE A 495 -3.83 -16.33 39.35
N MET A 496 -4.58 -17.42 39.48
CA MET A 496 -4.67 -18.27 40.68
C MET A 496 -3.76 -19.48 40.51
N LEU A 497 -3.17 -19.95 41.62
CA LEU A 497 -2.43 -21.21 41.66
C LEU A 497 -3.38 -22.40 41.41
N VAL A 498 -3.02 -23.29 40.47
CA VAL A 498 -3.80 -24.52 40.20
C VAL A 498 -3.57 -25.51 41.34
N GLN A 499 -4.60 -25.82 42.13
CA GLN A 499 -4.50 -26.72 43.28
C GLN A 499 -4.56 -28.19 42.83
N SER A 500 -3.49 -28.64 42.16
CA SER A 500 -3.29 -30.04 41.75
C SER A 500 -1.95 -30.60 42.22
N ALA A 501 -1.90 -31.91 42.47
CA ALA A 501 -0.67 -32.59 42.92
C ALA A 501 0.46 -32.47 41.89
N ALA A 502 0.14 -32.46 40.59
CA ALA A 502 1.09 -32.28 39.50
C ALA A 502 1.70 -30.86 39.47
N ALA A 503 0.89 -29.82 39.69
CA ALA A 503 1.38 -28.45 39.77
C ALA A 503 2.29 -28.25 41.00
N LYS A 504 1.92 -28.83 42.16
CA LYS A 504 2.74 -28.82 43.37
C LYS A 504 4.08 -29.50 43.17
N ALA A 505 4.07 -30.70 42.60
CA ALA A 505 5.28 -31.45 42.30
C ALA A 505 6.20 -30.70 41.32
N TYR A 506 5.67 -30.12 40.24
CA TYR A 506 6.51 -29.38 39.30
C TYR A 506 7.09 -28.10 39.91
N LEU A 507 6.25 -27.24 40.50
CA LEU A 507 6.69 -25.96 41.06
C LEU A 507 7.66 -26.12 42.24
N SER A 508 7.61 -27.23 43.01
CA SER A 508 8.56 -27.48 44.09
C SER A 508 10.00 -27.64 43.59
N THR A 509 10.19 -28.24 42.39
CA THR A 509 11.53 -28.47 41.80
C THR A 509 12.25 -27.21 41.31
N LEU A 510 11.51 -26.11 41.09
CA LEU A 510 12.05 -24.87 40.54
C LEU A 510 12.62 -23.95 41.63
N SER A 511 13.59 -23.09 41.27
CA SER A 511 14.03 -21.98 42.13
C SER A 511 13.01 -20.83 42.14
N ASP A 512 13.17 -19.87 43.05
CA ASP A 512 12.64 -18.52 42.80
C ASP A 512 13.22 -17.95 41.48
N GLY A 513 12.47 -17.08 40.81
CA GLY A 513 12.90 -16.44 39.57
C GLY A 513 12.87 -17.33 38.32
N ALA A 514 12.44 -18.59 38.42
CA ALA A 514 12.34 -19.50 37.28
C ALA A 514 11.34 -19.01 36.23
N LEU A 515 11.56 -19.34 34.95
CA LEU A 515 10.67 -18.97 33.85
C LEU A 515 9.59 -20.04 33.63
N LEU A 516 8.33 -19.62 33.51
CA LEU A 516 7.18 -20.45 33.16
C LEU A 516 6.54 -19.96 31.86
N ASP A 517 5.82 -20.83 31.15
CA ASP A 517 5.23 -20.53 29.85
C ASP A 517 3.79 -20.02 29.93
N TYR A 518 3.47 -18.93 29.24
CA TYR A 518 2.11 -18.41 29.09
C TYR A 518 1.51 -18.85 27.75
N ASP A 519 0.44 -19.62 27.82
CA ASP A 519 -0.39 -19.98 26.68
C ASP A 519 -1.42 -18.87 26.42
N TYR A 520 -1.27 -18.15 25.31
CA TYR A 520 -2.18 -17.06 24.91
C TYR A 520 -3.50 -17.56 24.29
N VAL A 521 -3.62 -18.85 23.97
CA VAL A 521 -4.83 -19.46 23.41
C VAL A 521 -5.76 -19.90 24.54
N GLU A 522 -5.20 -20.55 25.56
CA GLU A 522 -5.93 -21.05 26.73
C GLU A 522 -5.96 -20.05 27.91
N VAL A 523 -5.11 -19.01 27.85
CA VAL A 523 -4.96 -17.97 28.87
C VAL A 523 -4.57 -18.59 30.23
N GLY A 524 -3.51 -19.40 30.22
CA GLY A 524 -2.99 -20.16 31.35
C GLY A 524 -1.47 -20.18 31.40
N ILE A 525 -0.90 -20.51 32.56
CA ILE A 525 0.54 -20.70 32.77
C ILE A 525 0.84 -22.20 32.87
N TYR A 526 1.90 -22.65 32.20
CA TYR A 526 2.27 -24.05 32.01
C TYR A 526 3.76 -24.30 32.31
N ASP A 527 4.09 -25.59 32.49
CA ASP A 527 5.45 -26.10 32.65
C ASP A 527 6.35 -25.91 31.42
N LYS A 528 5.75 -25.88 30.22
CA LYS A 528 6.45 -25.81 28.94
C LYS A 528 5.55 -25.19 27.84
N PRO A 529 6.11 -24.67 26.74
CA PRO A 529 5.32 -24.04 25.67
C PRO A 529 4.35 -25.01 25.00
N TYR A 530 3.32 -24.47 24.34
CA TYR A 530 2.48 -25.22 23.43
C TYR A 530 3.29 -25.69 22.20
N ASN A 531 3.44 -27.01 22.02
CA ASN A 531 3.98 -27.56 20.78
C ASN A 531 2.85 -27.72 19.75
N LYS A 532 2.84 -26.88 18.72
CA LYS A 532 1.86 -26.97 17.62
C LYS A 532 1.96 -28.28 16.81
N ASP A 533 3.14 -28.89 16.80
CA ASP A 533 3.46 -30.10 16.01
C ASP A 533 3.22 -31.38 16.83
N GLU A 534 3.07 -31.24 18.15
CA GLU A 534 2.64 -32.29 19.11
C GLU A 534 1.54 -31.71 20.03
N PRO A 535 0.34 -31.39 19.49
CA PRO A 535 -0.68 -30.63 20.22
C PRO A 535 -1.20 -31.34 21.48
N ASP A 536 -1.12 -32.68 21.50
CA ASP A 536 -1.55 -33.54 22.59
C ASP A 536 -0.41 -33.87 23.59
N ALA A 537 0.77 -33.26 23.45
CA ALA A 537 1.87 -33.45 24.39
C ALA A 537 1.46 -32.99 25.81
N PRO A 538 1.55 -33.85 26.85
CA PRO A 538 0.97 -33.55 28.16
C PRO A 538 1.72 -32.40 28.85
N ARG A 539 1.00 -31.30 29.10
CA ARG A 539 1.47 -30.11 29.83
C ARG A 539 0.81 -30.03 31.22
N VAL A 540 1.54 -29.54 32.20
CA VAL A 540 1.04 -29.29 33.56
C VAL A 540 0.64 -27.82 33.66
N LYS A 541 -0.65 -27.54 33.90
CA LYS A 541 -1.12 -26.18 34.18
C LYS A 541 -0.77 -25.79 35.61
N LEU A 542 -0.16 -24.62 35.78
CA LEU A 542 0.44 -24.15 37.03
C LEU A 542 -0.35 -22.97 37.63
N PHE A 543 -0.78 -22.03 36.79
CA PHE A 543 -1.65 -20.91 37.18
C PHE A 543 -2.73 -20.67 36.12
N GLU A 544 -3.94 -20.28 36.52
CA GLU A 544 -5.01 -19.93 35.59
C GLU A 544 -5.97 -18.84 36.09
N LEU A 545 -6.79 -18.32 35.18
CA LEU A 545 -7.84 -17.34 35.47
C LEU A 545 -9.22 -18.01 35.57
N SER A 546 -10.18 -17.30 36.18
CA SER A 546 -11.60 -17.63 36.05
C SER A 546 -12.03 -17.59 34.58
N GLU A 547 -13.02 -18.39 34.17
CA GLU A 547 -13.53 -18.35 32.79
C GLU A 547 -14.05 -16.96 32.39
N GLU A 548 -14.63 -16.21 33.33
CA GLU A 548 -15.04 -14.82 33.11
C GLU A 548 -13.86 -13.89 32.79
N ASP A 549 -12.74 -14.04 33.50
CA ASP A 549 -11.53 -13.24 33.28
C ASP A 549 -10.70 -13.73 32.07
N LYS A 550 -10.71 -15.03 31.76
CA LYS A 550 -10.16 -15.57 30.49
C LYS A 550 -10.81 -14.91 29.28
N VAL A 551 -12.14 -14.73 29.28
CA VAL A 551 -12.87 -14.05 28.19
C VAL A 551 -12.42 -12.58 28.01
N LYS A 552 -11.94 -11.91 29.06
CA LYS A 552 -11.47 -10.51 28.99
C LYS A 552 -10.06 -10.36 28.38
N LEU A 553 -9.30 -11.45 28.30
CA LEU A 553 -7.97 -11.51 27.66
C LEU A 553 -7.99 -12.24 26.31
N SER A 554 -8.85 -13.24 26.15
CA SER A 554 -9.05 -13.95 24.89
C SER A 554 -9.34 -12.98 23.74
N ARG A 555 -8.77 -13.25 22.57
CA ARG A 555 -8.75 -12.40 21.35
C ARG A 555 -7.82 -11.16 21.38
N SER A 556 -7.16 -10.82 22.50
CA SER A 556 -6.26 -9.66 22.53
C SER A 556 -4.86 -9.98 21.99
N ALA A 557 -4.17 -8.98 21.41
CA ALA A 557 -2.78 -9.07 20.93
C ALA A 557 -1.75 -8.89 22.07
N LEU A 558 -2.06 -9.46 23.23
CA LEU A 558 -1.24 -9.41 24.43
C LEU A 558 -0.11 -10.43 24.36
N THR A 559 1.10 -9.97 24.67
CA THR A 559 2.26 -10.82 24.95
C THR A 559 2.76 -10.52 26.36
N THR A 560 2.81 -11.53 27.21
CA THR A 560 3.57 -11.47 28.46
C THR A 560 5.06 -11.57 28.16
N PHE A 561 5.86 -10.92 28.99
CA PHE A 561 7.32 -10.99 28.95
C PHE A 561 7.86 -11.31 30.33
N ALA A 562 8.89 -12.17 30.37
CA ALA A 562 9.71 -12.39 31.54
C ALA A 562 11.16 -12.02 31.22
N LEU A 563 11.74 -11.13 32.02
CA LEU A 563 13.04 -10.50 31.82
C LEU A 563 13.07 -9.45 30.71
N ASN A 564 14.24 -8.81 30.57
CA ASN A 564 14.32 -7.36 30.32
C ASN A 564 14.75 -7.02 28.88
N SER A 565 14.47 -7.91 27.93
CA SER A 565 14.92 -7.78 26.54
C SER A 565 13.81 -7.32 25.60
N THR A 566 13.98 -6.12 25.02
CA THR A 566 13.13 -5.64 23.91
C THR A 566 13.41 -6.39 22.59
N THR A 567 14.50 -7.16 22.53
CA THR A 567 15.06 -7.74 21.30
C THR A 567 15.00 -9.27 21.23
N ASN A 568 15.01 -10.00 22.36
CA ASN A 568 14.96 -11.45 22.35
C ASN A 568 13.55 -11.97 21.97
N SER A 569 13.53 -13.04 21.17
CA SER A 569 12.32 -13.83 20.88
C SER A 569 11.93 -14.73 22.05
N ASP A 570 12.91 -15.22 22.80
CA ASP A 570 12.80 -16.45 23.59
C ASP A 570 12.22 -16.21 25.00
N GLU A 571 12.19 -14.94 25.41
CA GLU A 571 11.59 -14.40 26.64
C GLU A 571 10.10 -14.00 26.47
N ARG A 572 9.54 -14.18 25.26
CA ARG A 572 8.14 -13.83 24.93
C ARG A 572 7.20 -14.98 25.26
N GLY A 573 6.02 -14.65 25.78
CA GLY A 573 5.09 -15.66 26.27
C GLY A 573 5.61 -16.36 27.52
N LYS A 574 6.37 -15.66 28.36
CA LYS A 574 6.92 -16.16 29.61
C LYS A 574 6.43 -15.33 30.81
N VAL A 575 6.41 -15.94 31.99
CA VAL A 575 6.25 -15.26 33.29
C VAL A 575 7.35 -15.72 34.24
N ILE A 576 7.69 -14.91 35.25
CA ILE A 576 8.68 -15.24 36.28
C ILE A 576 7.94 -15.82 37.50
N LEU A 577 8.32 -17.02 37.94
CA LEU A 577 7.89 -17.61 39.19
C LEU A 577 8.41 -16.79 40.38
N VAL A 578 7.55 -16.58 41.38
CA VAL A 578 7.89 -15.94 42.65
C VAL A 578 7.57 -16.89 43.78
N LYS A 579 8.57 -17.18 44.63
CA LYS A 579 8.41 -17.86 45.91
C LYS A 579 8.70 -16.89 47.04
N ASP A 580 7.86 -16.86 48.06
CA ASP A 580 8.14 -16.09 49.29
C ASP A 580 8.79 -16.95 50.38
N GLU A 581 9.14 -16.33 51.51
CA GLU A 581 9.82 -16.98 52.63
C GLU A 581 8.97 -18.03 53.36
N GLU A 582 7.64 -18.00 53.16
CA GLU A 582 6.67 -18.96 53.69
C GLU A 582 6.48 -20.17 52.77
N GLY A 583 6.99 -20.10 51.53
CA GLY A 583 6.83 -21.15 50.51
C GLY A 583 5.55 -21.03 49.69
N ASN A 584 4.87 -19.88 49.71
CA ASN A 584 3.73 -19.61 48.83
C ASN A 584 4.21 -19.32 47.39
N TYR A 585 3.32 -19.51 46.42
CA TYR A 585 3.61 -19.39 45.00
C TYR A 585 2.84 -18.24 44.36
N SER A 586 3.53 -17.38 43.61
CA SER A 586 2.95 -16.32 42.75
C SER A 586 3.73 -16.19 41.45
N ILE A 587 3.27 -15.34 40.53
CA ILE A 587 3.99 -15.01 39.29
C ILE A 587 4.13 -13.50 39.13
N LYS A 588 5.24 -13.06 38.54
CA LYS A 588 5.49 -11.67 38.11
C LYS A 588 5.85 -11.59 36.63
N PHE A 589 5.32 -10.61 35.93
CA PHE A 589 5.51 -10.44 34.48
C PHE A 589 5.36 -8.98 34.04
N LYS A 590 5.88 -8.65 32.86
CA LYS A 590 5.60 -7.39 32.16
C LYS A 590 4.51 -7.63 31.11
N LEU A 591 3.59 -6.68 30.95
CA LEU A 591 2.62 -6.71 29.85
C LEU A 591 3.18 -5.99 28.61
N GLY A 592 2.91 -6.54 27.43
CA GLY A 592 3.24 -5.87 26.17
C GLY A 592 2.19 -6.07 25.08
N LYS A 593 1.98 -5.02 24.29
CA LYS A 593 1.24 -5.06 23.02
C LYS A 593 2.18 -5.51 21.92
N TYR A 594 1.89 -6.64 21.28
CA TYR A 594 2.65 -7.09 20.14
C TYR A 594 2.10 -6.51 18.83
N ASP A 595 3.00 -5.95 18.00
CA ASP A 595 2.75 -5.58 16.62
C ASP A 595 3.93 -6.11 15.77
N ARG A 596 3.67 -6.41 14.50
CA ARG A 596 4.70 -6.78 13.51
C ARG A 596 5.63 -5.61 13.15
N LYS A 597 5.21 -4.36 13.42
CA LYS A 597 6.04 -3.16 13.30
C LYS A 597 6.70 -2.87 14.66
N PRO A 598 8.05 -2.89 14.79
CA PRO A 598 8.71 -2.62 16.06
C PRO A 598 8.33 -1.28 16.71
N ALA A 599 8.11 -0.22 15.92
CA ALA A 599 7.68 1.10 16.41
C ALA A 599 6.25 1.13 17.02
N ASN A 600 5.44 0.09 16.77
CA ASN A 600 4.11 -0.07 17.34
C ASN A 600 4.08 -1.00 18.56
N ILE A 601 5.18 -1.71 18.85
CA ILE A 601 5.31 -2.49 20.09
C ILE A 601 5.24 -1.53 21.27
N ARG A 602 4.61 -1.98 22.36
CA ARG A 602 4.53 -1.28 23.64
C ARG A 602 4.77 -2.29 24.75
N ILE A 603 5.57 -1.94 25.74
CA ILE A 603 5.91 -2.81 26.88
C ILE A 603 5.80 -1.95 28.13
N ASP A 604 5.14 -2.46 29.17
CA ASP A 604 5.09 -1.81 30.47
C ASP A 604 6.42 -2.04 31.21
N ASN A 605 7.05 -0.97 31.70
CA ASN A 605 8.37 -1.10 32.33
C ASN A 605 8.30 -1.71 33.74
N LYS A 606 7.10 -1.75 34.34
CA LYS A 606 6.81 -2.26 35.68
C LYS A 606 6.41 -3.74 35.62
N TYR A 607 6.83 -4.51 36.64
CA TYR A 607 6.32 -5.85 36.86
C TYR A 607 4.96 -5.80 37.55
N THR A 608 3.97 -6.50 36.98
CA THR A 608 2.76 -6.88 37.72
C THR A 608 3.02 -8.21 38.41
N THR A 609 2.61 -8.36 39.66
CA THR A 609 2.75 -9.60 40.46
C THR A 609 1.38 -10.03 40.96
N THR A 610 1.09 -11.33 40.98
CA THR A 610 -0.13 -11.90 41.56
C THR A 610 0.00 -12.04 43.08
N THR A 611 -1.11 -12.22 43.79
CA THR A 611 -1.08 -12.61 45.21
C THR A 611 -0.36 -13.96 45.38
N PRO A 612 0.55 -14.13 46.36
CA PRO A 612 1.07 -15.45 46.74
C PRO A 612 -0.02 -16.34 47.33
N VAL A 613 0.01 -17.63 46.98
CA VAL A 613 -0.96 -18.64 47.44
C VAL A 613 -0.24 -19.93 47.82
N ALA A 614 -0.62 -20.54 48.94
CA ALA A 614 -0.14 -21.85 49.38
C ALA A 614 -0.82 -23.00 48.60
N PHE A 615 -0.19 -24.17 48.55
CA PHE A 615 -0.86 -25.40 48.12
C PHE A 615 -1.65 -26.02 49.29
N THR A 616 -2.94 -26.30 49.08
CA THR A 616 -3.78 -27.08 50.01
C THR A 616 -3.85 -28.57 49.65
N VAL A 617 -3.47 -28.91 48.41
CA VAL A 617 -3.32 -30.29 47.94
C VAL A 617 -2.01 -30.91 48.45
N LEU A 618 -2.03 -32.22 48.71
CA LEU A 618 -0.85 -33.01 49.01
C LEU A 618 -0.23 -33.60 47.74
N THR A 619 1.09 -33.81 47.76
CA THR A 619 1.75 -34.76 46.87
C THR A 619 1.46 -36.20 47.32
N GLN A 620 1.72 -37.17 46.45
CA GLN A 620 1.59 -38.60 46.78
C GLN A 620 2.41 -38.98 48.03
N GLU A 621 3.61 -38.42 48.19
CA GLU A 621 4.52 -38.71 49.31
C GLU A 621 4.00 -38.12 50.64
N GLU A 622 3.47 -36.88 50.62
CA GLU A 622 2.83 -36.28 51.79
C GLU A 622 1.55 -37.02 52.20
N LEU A 623 0.73 -37.46 51.23
CA LEU A 623 -0.47 -38.26 51.51
C LEU A 623 -0.11 -39.63 52.10
N GLU A 624 0.94 -40.27 51.60
CA GLU A 624 1.45 -41.53 52.15
C GLU A 624 1.95 -41.35 53.59
N ALA A 625 2.73 -40.30 53.85
CA ALA A 625 3.20 -39.97 55.19
C ALA A 625 2.04 -39.69 56.17
N LYS A 626 0.97 -39.01 55.71
CA LYS A 626 -0.25 -38.79 56.51
C LYS A 626 -1.02 -40.09 56.79
N ALA A 627 -1.17 -40.95 55.78
CA ALA A 627 -1.82 -42.25 55.95
C ALA A 627 -1.03 -43.14 56.92
N GLN A 628 0.30 -43.17 56.82
CA GLN A 628 1.19 -43.93 57.70
C GLN A 628 1.23 -43.35 59.12
N ALA A 629 1.15 -42.03 59.31
CA ALA A 629 1.07 -41.42 60.64
C ALA A 629 -0.24 -41.74 61.38
N LEU A 630 -1.34 -41.96 60.65
CA LEU A 630 -2.61 -42.39 61.24
C LEU A 630 -2.52 -43.82 61.83
N LYS A 631 -1.58 -44.64 61.36
CA LYS A 631 -1.48 -46.08 61.68
C LYS A 631 -1.47 -46.38 63.18
N ASP A 632 -0.70 -45.61 63.94
CA ASP A 632 -0.48 -45.85 65.37
C ASP A 632 -1.57 -45.20 66.25
N THR A 633 -2.61 -44.60 65.63
CA THR A 633 -3.75 -43.96 66.33
C THR A 633 -4.96 -44.88 66.51
N PHE A 634 -4.94 -46.07 65.92
CA PHE A 634 -6.08 -46.99 65.96
C PHE A 634 -6.15 -47.77 67.28
N GLY A 635 -7.36 -47.88 67.83
CA GLY A 635 -7.62 -48.52 69.12
C GLY A 635 -8.99 -49.18 69.19
N TYR A 636 -9.23 -49.91 70.27
CA TYR A 636 -10.51 -50.55 70.55
C TYR A 636 -10.74 -50.58 72.05
N GLU A 637 -11.83 -49.96 72.50
CA GLU A 637 -12.13 -49.82 73.93
C GLU A 637 -12.54 -51.18 74.53
N ASN A 638 -12.12 -51.46 75.78
CA ASN A 638 -12.47 -52.66 76.53
C ASN A 638 -12.06 -54.02 75.88
N LYS A 639 -11.19 -54.01 74.85
CA LYS A 639 -10.78 -55.19 74.07
C LYS A 639 -10.39 -56.42 74.89
N GLU A 640 -9.70 -56.24 76.02
CA GLU A 640 -9.26 -57.34 76.92
C GLU A 640 -10.45 -58.12 77.54
N THR A 641 -11.64 -57.52 77.55
CA THR A 641 -12.89 -58.14 78.01
C THR A 641 -13.79 -58.59 76.87
N THR A 642 -13.72 -57.93 75.70
CA THR A 642 -14.48 -58.24 74.49
C THR A 642 -13.96 -59.52 73.83
N PRO A 643 -14.78 -60.56 73.65
CA PRO A 643 -14.42 -61.71 72.83
C PRO A 643 -14.08 -61.29 71.41
N ILE A 644 -13.01 -61.85 70.84
CA ILE A 644 -12.60 -61.55 69.46
C ILE A 644 -13.71 -61.85 68.41
N ALA A 645 -14.57 -62.83 68.69
CA ALA A 645 -15.77 -63.09 67.89
C ALA A 645 -16.74 -61.88 67.82
N ASP A 646 -16.84 -61.09 68.90
CA ASP A 646 -17.77 -59.95 69.03
C ASP A 646 -17.17 -58.61 68.57
N ALA A 647 -15.87 -58.56 68.23
CA ALA A 647 -15.23 -57.35 67.73
C ALA A 647 -15.88 -56.85 66.42
N SER A 648 -15.96 -55.54 66.20
CA SER A 648 -16.42 -54.96 64.92
C SER A 648 -15.53 -53.81 64.45
N ALA A 649 -15.33 -53.68 63.14
CA ALA A 649 -14.61 -52.56 62.54
C ALA A 649 -15.27 -51.20 62.87
N ASP A 650 -16.59 -51.15 63.08
CA ASP A 650 -17.33 -49.93 63.42
C ASP A 650 -17.01 -49.39 64.82
N ASN A 651 -16.57 -50.28 65.73
CA ASN A 651 -16.20 -49.95 67.11
C ASN A 651 -14.71 -49.55 67.24
N VAL A 652 -13.97 -49.51 66.13
CA VAL A 652 -12.55 -49.15 66.12
C VAL A 652 -12.42 -47.63 66.22
N THR A 653 -11.81 -47.16 67.31
CA THR A 653 -11.39 -45.77 67.44
C THR A 653 -10.17 -45.51 66.56
N LYS A 654 -10.07 -44.30 66.01
CA LYS A 654 -8.90 -43.81 65.26
C LYS A 654 -8.68 -42.32 65.56
N GLY A 655 -7.49 -41.83 65.22
CA GLY A 655 -7.17 -40.41 65.30
C GLY A 655 -8.02 -39.53 64.36
N GLU A 656 -7.92 -38.23 64.57
CA GLU A 656 -8.50 -37.23 63.66
C GLU A 656 -7.86 -37.33 62.26
N VAL A 657 -8.66 -37.14 61.22
CA VAL A 657 -8.22 -37.16 59.82
C VAL A 657 -8.22 -35.72 59.33
N ASP A 658 -7.05 -35.26 58.85
CA ASP A 658 -6.83 -33.90 58.37
C ASP A 658 -7.95 -33.40 57.44
N SER A 659 -8.36 -32.14 57.62
CA SER A 659 -9.41 -31.51 56.82
C SER A 659 -9.09 -31.55 55.32
N GLY A 660 -9.95 -32.20 54.54
CA GLY A 660 -9.77 -32.38 53.09
C GLY A 660 -9.22 -33.76 52.70
N LEU A 661 -8.89 -34.64 53.65
CA LEU A 661 -8.65 -36.05 53.40
C LEU A 661 -9.89 -36.90 53.73
N THR A 662 -10.13 -37.96 52.96
CA THR A 662 -11.19 -38.93 53.19
C THR A 662 -10.59 -40.27 53.63
N TYR A 663 -11.10 -40.83 54.73
CA TYR A 663 -10.75 -42.19 55.19
C TYR A 663 -11.63 -43.23 54.49
N ALA A 664 -11.01 -44.25 53.91
CA ALA A 664 -11.69 -45.42 53.34
C ALA A 664 -11.19 -46.71 54.02
N LEU A 665 -12.11 -47.43 54.68
CA LEU A 665 -11.88 -48.82 55.09
C LEU A 665 -11.98 -49.72 53.84
N VAL A 666 -10.99 -50.56 53.61
CA VAL A 666 -10.93 -51.49 52.47
C VAL A 666 -11.37 -52.89 52.89
N SER A 667 -10.89 -53.39 54.03
CA SER A 667 -11.27 -54.71 54.56
C SER A 667 -11.05 -54.82 56.06
N SER A 668 -11.66 -55.85 56.67
CA SER A 668 -11.38 -56.25 58.05
C SER A 668 -11.48 -57.77 58.20
N SER A 669 -10.71 -58.35 59.12
CA SER A 669 -10.72 -59.79 59.41
C SER A 669 -10.40 -60.07 60.88
N LYS A 670 -10.81 -61.24 61.37
CA LYS A 670 -10.65 -61.67 62.76
C LYS A 670 -9.76 -62.91 62.82
N ASN A 671 -8.82 -62.93 63.76
CA ASN A 671 -8.07 -64.13 64.12
C ASN A 671 -8.44 -64.54 65.57
N GLU A 672 -9.37 -65.49 65.70
CA GLU A 672 -9.85 -65.95 67.01
C GLU A 672 -8.76 -66.67 67.83
N THR A 673 -7.71 -67.19 67.18
CA THR A 673 -6.62 -67.91 67.85
C THR A 673 -5.65 -66.95 68.54
N THR A 674 -5.34 -65.81 67.91
CA THR A 674 -4.40 -64.80 68.45
C THR A 674 -5.08 -63.65 69.19
N GLY A 675 -6.40 -63.52 69.09
CA GLY A 675 -7.13 -62.38 69.66
C GLY A 675 -6.81 -61.07 68.92
N THR A 676 -6.80 -61.14 67.59
CA THR A 676 -6.42 -60.01 66.71
C THR A 676 -7.55 -59.64 65.76
N LEU A 677 -7.92 -58.36 65.72
CA LEU A 677 -8.70 -57.74 64.65
C LEU A 677 -7.74 -57.05 63.68
N SER A 678 -7.69 -57.51 62.43
CA SER A 678 -6.87 -56.89 61.37
C SER A 678 -7.76 -56.01 60.50
N LEU A 679 -7.28 -54.82 60.12
CA LEU A 679 -8.01 -53.87 59.27
C LEU A 679 -7.08 -53.32 58.19
N THR A 680 -7.61 -53.10 56.99
CA THR A 680 -6.88 -52.44 55.90
C THR A 680 -7.62 -51.15 55.52
N TYR A 681 -6.90 -50.02 55.46
CA TYR A 681 -7.46 -48.71 55.09
C TYR A 681 -6.56 -47.94 54.11
N LYS A 682 -7.09 -46.87 53.54
CA LYS A 682 -6.33 -45.85 52.80
C LYS A 682 -6.92 -44.45 53.04
N LEU A 683 -6.11 -43.42 52.79
CA LEU A 683 -6.57 -42.02 52.72
C LEU A 683 -6.64 -41.58 51.26
N THR A 684 -7.63 -40.76 50.91
CA THR A 684 -7.77 -40.17 49.57
C THR A 684 -7.97 -38.66 49.63
N GLN A 685 -7.53 -37.96 48.60
CA GLN A 685 -7.78 -36.53 48.40
C GLN A 685 -8.18 -36.27 46.94
N THR A 686 -9.28 -35.55 46.74
CA THR A 686 -9.69 -35.04 45.42
C THR A 686 -9.23 -33.60 45.28
N ASP A 687 -8.52 -33.29 44.19
CA ASP A 687 -7.94 -31.97 43.93
C ASP A 687 -8.88 -31.05 43.12
N SER A 688 -8.46 -29.80 42.84
CA SER A 688 -9.33 -28.84 42.14
C SER A 688 -9.56 -29.15 40.65
N THR A 689 -8.99 -30.24 40.14
CA THR A 689 -9.22 -30.77 38.79
C THR A 689 -10.16 -31.98 38.77
N ASN A 690 -10.72 -32.35 39.93
CA ASN A 690 -11.40 -33.61 40.22
C ASN A 690 -10.49 -34.86 40.11
N THR A 691 -9.18 -34.68 40.08
CA THR A 691 -8.23 -35.81 40.15
C THR A 691 -8.17 -36.30 41.58
N THR A 692 -8.40 -37.60 41.82
CA THR A 692 -8.32 -38.20 43.16
C THR A 692 -7.04 -38.99 43.31
N ILE A 693 -6.18 -38.56 44.23
CA ILE A 693 -5.00 -39.32 44.69
C ILE A 693 -5.38 -40.16 45.91
N SER A 694 -4.68 -41.28 46.10
CA SER A 694 -4.91 -42.26 47.19
C SER A 694 -3.58 -42.72 47.74
N SER A 695 -3.46 -42.90 49.06
CA SER A 695 -2.33 -43.61 49.66
C SER A 695 -2.30 -45.08 49.24
N SER A 696 -1.20 -45.77 49.56
CA SER A 696 -1.19 -47.23 49.61
C SER A 696 -2.19 -47.75 50.66
N GLU A 697 -2.45 -49.06 50.60
CA GLU A 697 -3.35 -49.73 51.53
C GLU A 697 -2.58 -50.22 52.77
N ILE A 698 -2.88 -49.62 53.91
CA ILE A 698 -2.17 -49.83 55.17
C ILE A 698 -2.93 -50.82 56.03
N ASN A 699 -2.26 -51.93 56.37
CA ASN A 699 -2.76 -52.94 57.29
C ASN A 699 -2.33 -52.63 58.75
N ILE A 700 -3.29 -52.74 59.67
CA ILE A 700 -3.15 -52.59 61.12
C ILE A 700 -3.72 -53.81 61.84
N GLU A 701 -3.11 -54.15 62.97
CA GLU A 701 -3.54 -55.26 63.83
C GLU A 701 -3.83 -54.75 65.25
N ILE A 702 -5.08 -54.86 65.68
CA ILE A 702 -5.48 -54.59 67.07
C ILE A 702 -5.46 -55.92 67.81
N THR A 703 -4.40 -56.13 68.59
CA THR A 703 -4.16 -57.35 69.37
C THR A 703 -4.67 -57.22 70.82
N GLY A 704 -4.84 -58.36 71.50
CA GLY A 704 -5.24 -58.39 72.91
C GLY A 704 -6.75 -58.38 73.13
N PHE A 705 -7.53 -58.88 72.17
CA PHE A 705 -8.91 -59.28 72.42
C PHE A 705 -8.98 -60.55 73.26
N LYS A 706 -10.07 -60.75 73.98
CA LYS A 706 -10.30 -61.96 74.79
C LYS A 706 -10.41 -63.19 73.90
N THR A 707 -9.43 -64.09 73.99
CA THR A 707 -9.43 -65.43 73.38
C THR A 707 -10.05 -66.47 74.31
N THR A 708 -10.17 -67.72 73.83
CA THR A 708 -10.64 -68.86 74.62
C THR A 708 -9.76 -70.09 74.40
N ASN A 709 -9.47 -70.81 75.49
CA ASN A 709 -8.67 -72.04 75.50
C ASN A 709 -9.37 -73.24 74.80
N LEU A 710 -10.62 -73.06 74.33
CA LEU A 710 -11.35 -74.10 73.61
C LEU A 710 -10.72 -74.46 72.25
N SER A 711 -9.91 -73.57 71.66
CA SER A 711 -9.22 -73.81 70.39
C SER A 711 -8.28 -75.03 70.43
N GLU A 712 -7.51 -75.17 71.52
CA GLU A 712 -6.63 -76.31 71.80
C GLU A 712 -7.36 -77.67 71.72
N LYS A 713 -8.65 -77.70 72.08
CA LYS A 713 -9.45 -78.93 72.12
C LYS A 713 -9.75 -79.50 70.73
N LEU A 714 -9.72 -78.67 69.69
CA LEU A 714 -9.84 -79.07 68.28
C LEU A 714 -8.48 -79.14 67.55
N GLU A 715 -7.35 -79.07 68.26
CA GLU A 715 -6.04 -79.34 67.66
C GLU A 715 -5.89 -80.84 67.32
N GLY A 716 -5.33 -81.14 66.14
CA GLY A 716 -5.26 -82.51 65.61
C GLY A 716 -6.60 -83.19 65.32
N VAL A 717 -7.73 -82.47 65.45
CA VAL A 717 -9.08 -83.00 65.14
C VAL A 717 -9.41 -82.79 63.67
N THR A 718 -9.98 -83.81 63.04
CA THR A 718 -10.57 -83.83 61.68
C THR A 718 -12.05 -84.22 61.75
N VAL A 719 -12.77 -84.18 60.62
CA VAL A 719 -14.21 -84.51 60.56
C VAL A 719 -14.49 -85.61 59.53
N ASP A 720 -14.91 -86.77 60.04
CA ASP A 720 -15.48 -87.92 59.33
C ASP A 720 -16.94 -87.69 58.86
N TYR A 721 -17.43 -88.41 57.84
CA TYR A 721 -18.87 -88.55 57.53
C TYR A 721 -19.13 -89.87 56.79
N GLU A 722 -19.97 -90.74 57.35
CA GLU A 722 -20.27 -92.06 56.80
C GLU A 722 -21.05 -91.97 55.47
N ASN A 723 -20.74 -92.85 54.50
CA ASN A 723 -21.40 -92.90 53.18
C ASN A 723 -21.36 -91.57 52.40
N LYS A 724 -20.29 -90.79 52.62
CA LYS A 724 -19.98 -89.50 51.97
C LYS A 724 -20.25 -89.50 50.46
N ALA A 725 -19.64 -90.44 49.74
CA ALA A 725 -19.69 -90.54 48.27
C ALA A 725 -21.10 -90.85 47.70
N GLU A 726 -22.05 -91.29 48.55
CA GLU A 726 -23.44 -91.58 48.17
C GLU A 726 -24.42 -90.48 48.61
N THR A 727 -23.99 -89.58 49.50
CA THR A 727 -24.79 -88.51 50.10
C THR A 727 -24.52 -87.18 49.41
N LEU A 728 -25.56 -86.42 49.04
CA LEU A 728 -25.41 -85.06 48.53
C LEU A 728 -25.09 -84.08 49.67
N PRO A 729 -24.21 -83.08 49.48
CA PRO A 729 -23.93 -82.03 50.45
C PRO A 729 -25.17 -81.34 51.05
N SER A 730 -26.21 -81.10 50.26
CA SER A 730 -27.47 -80.49 50.73
C SER A 730 -28.39 -81.46 51.47
N ALA A 731 -28.03 -82.74 51.56
CA ALA A 731 -28.82 -83.82 52.16
C ALA A 731 -28.10 -84.52 53.33
N VAL A 732 -27.00 -83.94 53.83
CA VAL A 732 -26.28 -84.46 54.99
C VAL A 732 -27.05 -84.24 56.28
N GLU A 733 -27.02 -85.24 57.17
CA GLU A 733 -27.59 -85.11 58.50
C GLU A 733 -26.49 -84.69 59.49
N VAL A 734 -26.69 -83.57 60.17
CA VAL A 734 -25.70 -82.92 61.05
C VAL A 734 -25.18 -83.84 62.17
N ASN A 735 -25.98 -84.81 62.60
CA ASN A 735 -25.61 -85.77 63.64
C ASN A 735 -24.59 -86.83 63.16
N ASN A 736 -24.51 -87.09 61.86
CA ASN A 736 -23.72 -88.18 61.28
C ASN A 736 -22.25 -87.78 60.99
N PHE A 737 -21.90 -86.50 61.19
CA PHE A 737 -20.51 -86.04 61.20
C PHE A 737 -19.77 -86.52 62.46
N MET A 738 -18.64 -87.20 62.29
CA MET A 738 -17.83 -87.69 63.39
C MET A 738 -16.60 -86.80 63.58
N LEU A 739 -16.34 -86.31 64.80
CA LEU A 739 -15.04 -85.69 65.10
C LEU A 739 -14.02 -86.81 65.31
N LYS A 740 -12.86 -86.75 64.68
CA LYS A 740 -11.79 -87.77 64.80
C LYS A 740 -10.44 -87.14 65.13
N ARG A 741 -9.58 -87.87 65.84
CA ARG A 741 -8.17 -87.50 66.10
C ARG A 741 -7.31 -88.73 65.81
N GLY A 742 -6.73 -88.76 64.61
CA GLY A 742 -6.30 -90.03 64.00
C GLY A 742 -7.53 -90.86 63.61
N GLU A 743 -7.54 -92.15 63.95
CA GLU A 743 -8.69 -93.04 63.67
C GLU A 743 -9.76 -93.00 64.78
N GLU A 744 -9.42 -92.54 65.99
CA GLU A 744 -10.33 -92.52 67.15
C GLU A 744 -11.36 -91.38 67.07
N THR A 745 -12.57 -91.65 67.55
CA THR A 745 -13.66 -90.66 67.62
C THR A 745 -13.52 -89.79 68.87
N VAL A 746 -13.63 -88.47 68.71
CA VAL A 746 -13.43 -87.48 69.79
C VAL A 746 -14.77 -87.06 70.38
N ASP A 747 -14.98 -87.32 71.67
CA ASP A 747 -16.11 -86.82 72.45
C ASP A 747 -15.65 -85.88 73.57
N LEU A 748 -15.85 -84.57 73.34
CA LEU A 748 -15.49 -83.51 74.29
C LEU A 748 -16.58 -83.25 75.35
N SER A 749 -17.75 -83.90 75.27
CA SER A 749 -18.83 -83.73 76.26
C SER A 749 -18.39 -84.17 77.66
N THR A 750 -17.49 -85.16 77.72
CA THR A 750 -16.84 -85.67 78.94
C THR A 750 -16.02 -84.61 79.69
N GLU A 751 -15.56 -83.55 79.00
CA GLU A 751 -14.86 -82.41 79.62
C GLU A 751 -15.80 -81.28 80.07
N GLY A 752 -17.12 -81.46 79.96
CA GLY A 752 -18.10 -80.39 80.18
C GLY A 752 -18.12 -79.35 79.05
N ILE A 753 -17.70 -79.73 77.85
CA ILE A 753 -17.77 -78.89 76.64
C ILE A 753 -18.99 -79.34 75.82
N THR A 754 -19.95 -78.44 75.61
CA THR A 754 -21.04 -78.67 74.67
C THR A 754 -20.48 -78.57 73.25
N VAL A 755 -20.60 -79.64 72.47
CA VAL A 755 -20.23 -79.64 71.05
C VAL A 755 -21.51 -79.52 70.23
N THR A 756 -21.71 -78.38 69.55
CA THR A 756 -22.71 -78.30 68.48
C THR A 756 -22.01 -78.34 67.13
N LYS A 757 -22.68 -78.95 66.15
CA LYS A 757 -22.24 -79.03 64.76
C LYS A 757 -23.31 -78.35 63.93
N THR A 758 -22.93 -77.59 62.90
CA THR A 758 -23.85 -77.03 61.91
C THR A 758 -23.17 -77.01 60.56
N VAL A 759 -23.88 -77.37 59.49
CA VAL A 759 -23.39 -77.08 58.14
C VAL A 759 -23.48 -75.57 57.94
N LYS A 760 -22.37 -74.94 57.53
CA LYS A 760 -22.33 -73.49 57.28
C LYS A 760 -23.26 -73.17 56.12
N ALA A 761 -24.24 -72.30 56.36
CA ALA A 761 -25.23 -71.92 55.37
C ALA A 761 -24.57 -71.44 54.07
N GLY A 762 -25.06 -71.91 52.92
CA GLY A 762 -24.51 -71.58 51.60
C GLY A 762 -23.25 -72.34 51.18
N THR A 763 -22.65 -73.20 52.03
CA THR A 763 -21.41 -73.94 51.66
C THR A 763 -21.66 -75.31 51.04
N ALA A 764 -22.87 -75.87 51.17
CA ALA A 764 -23.22 -77.18 50.61
C ALA A 764 -23.37 -77.12 49.08
N ASN A 765 -22.27 -77.38 48.38
CA ASN A 765 -22.14 -77.32 46.92
C ASN A 765 -22.33 -78.73 46.34
N ASN A 766 -23.53 -78.99 45.83
CA ASN A 766 -23.91 -80.30 45.29
C ASN A 766 -23.18 -80.65 44.00
N THR A 767 -22.72 -79.68 43.20
CA THR A 767 -22.01 -79.98 41.94
C THR A 767 -20.56 -80.40 42.17
N GLN A 768 -19.83 -79.78 43.10
CA GLN A 768 -18.48 -80.19 43.48
C GLN A 768 -18.46 -81.37 44.47
N GLY A 769 -19.53 -81.61 45.21
CA GLY A 769 -19.54 -82.60 46.29
C GLY A 769 -18.75 -82.10 47.51
N THR A 770 -18.96 -80.83 47.88
CA THR A 770 -18.22 -80.14 48.96
C THR A 770 -19.17 -79.44 49.94
N LEU A 771 -18.75 -79.31 51.21
CA LEU A 771 -19.41 -78.46 52.21
C LEU A 771 -18.45 -78.02 53.31
N THR A 772 -18.86 -77.04 54.11
CA THR A 772 -18.16 -76.64 55.34
C THR A 772 -19.00 -76.98 56.57
N LEU A 773 -18.43 -77.74 57.50
CA LEU A 773 -19.01 -77.95 58.82
C LEU A 773 -18.42 -76.96 59.82
N VAL A 774 -19.25 -76.18 60.50
CA VAL A 774 -18.86 -75.46 61.71
C VAL A 774 -18.98 -76.42 62.90
N VAL A 775 -17.89 -76.55 63.65
CA VAL A 775 -17.87 -77.23 64.94
C VAL A 775 -17.71 -76.16 66.00
N THR A 776 -18.78 -75.97 66.78
CA THR A 776 -18.84 -75.01 67.87
C THR A 776 -18.61 -75.73 69.19
N LEU A 777 -17.65 -75.25 69.96
CA LEU A 777 -17.45 -75.65 71.35
C LEU A 777 -18.00 -74.55 72.26
N THR A 778 -18.82 -74.91 73.25
CA THR A 778 -19.29 -73.99 74.29
C THR A 778 -19.00 -74.59 75.67
N LYS A 779 -18.38 -73.81 76.55
CA LYS A 779 -18.14 -74.18 77.95
C LYS A 779 -18.24 -72.93 78.82
N ASP A 780 -19.07 -73.02 79.86
CA ASP A 780 -19.50 -71.85 80.63
C ASP A 780 -19.99 -70.74 79.67
N ASP A 781 -19.64 -69.48 79.90
CA ASP A 781 -19.97 -68.37 78.97
C ASP A 781 -18.98 -68.23 77.78
N GLN A 782 -18.10 -69.22 77.52
CA GLN A 782 -17.14 -69.18 76.42
C GLN A 782 -17.60 -70.04 75.24
N THR A 783 -17.48 -69.50 74.03
CA THR A 783 -17.75 -70.22 72.77
C THR A 783 -16.57 -70.06 71.81
N PHE A 784 -16.23 -71.12 71.09
CA PHE A 784 -15.23 -71.16 70.03
C PHE A 784 -15.77 -71.87 68.80
N ASN A 785 -15.50 -71.35 67.60
CA ASN A 785 -15.92 -71.96 66.35
C ASN A 785 -14.70 -72.40 65.52
N LYS A 786 -14.75 -73.61 64.98
CA LYS A 786 -13.79 -74.06 63.96
C LYS A 786 -14.52 -74.62 62.75
N GLU A 787 -14.14 -74.14 61.59
CA GLU A 787 -14.69 -74.60 60.31
C GLU A 787 -13.85 -75.74 59.73
N TYR A 788 -14.54 -76.68 59.09
CA TYR A 788 -13.96 -77.86 58.44
C TYR A 788 -14.54 -78.01 57.04
N GLU A 789 -13.71 -77.77 56.03
CA GLU A 789 -14.05 -78.07 54.63
C GLU A 789 -13.98 -79.58 54.37
N LEU A 790 -15.00 -80.10 53.69
CA LEU A 790 -15.18 -81.53 53.47
C LEU A 790 -15.53 -81.81 52.01
N THR A 791 -14.63 -82.52 51.32
CA THR A 791 -14.68 -82.76 49.87
C THR A 791 -14.87 -84.25 49.55
N GLY A 792 -15.49 -84.57 48.40
CA GLY A 792 -15.76 -85.95 47.99
C GLY A 792 -17.09 -86.52 48.49
N PHE A 793 -18.08 -85.66 48.69
CA PHE A 793 -19.48 -86.08 48.73
C PHE A 793 -20.00 -86.44 47.33
N LYS A 794 -21.20 -87.01 47.24
CA LYS A 794 -21.86 -87.25 45.95
C LYS A 794 -22.04 -85.95 45.17
N GLN A 795 -21.74 -86.00 43.88
CA GLN A 795 -21.92 -84.89 42.96
C GLN A 795 -23.26 -84.98 42.21
N GLN A 796 -23.84 -83.82 41.91
CA GLN A 796 -25.01 -83.63 41.06
C GLN A 796 -24.73 -82.50 40.06
N GLY A 797 -24.64 -82.83 38.78
CA GLY A 797 -24.41 -81.84 37.72
C GLY A 797 -25.58 -80.88 37.54
N LEU A 798 -25.28 -79.67 37.07
CA LEU A 798 -26.25 -78.65 36.71
C LEU A 798 -26.67 -78.84 35.24
N ASP A 799 -27.97 -78.95 34.98
CA ASP A 799 -28.48 -78.95 33.60
C ASP A 799 -28.53 -77.51 33.05
N LEU A 800 -27.36 -77.05 32.59
CA LEU A 800 -27.19 -75.73 32.00
C LEU A 800 -28.01 -75.52 30.72
N ALA A 801 -28.46 -76.58 30.04
CA ALA A 801 -29.33 -76.46 28.87
C ALA A 801 -30.76 -76.10 29.30
N THR A 802 -31.33 -76.83 30.26
CA THR A 802 -32.64 -76.51 30.85
C THR A 802 -32.62 -75.13 31.53
N ILE A 803 -31.56 -74.79 32.27
CA ILE A 803 -31.41 -73.44 32.87
C ILE A 803 -31.38 -72.36 31.78
N ALA A 804 -30.71 -72.60 30.65
CA ALA A 804 -30.65 -71.65 29.55
C ALA A 804 -32.02 -71.37 28.90
N GLU A 805 -33.00 -72.27 28.95
CA GLU A 805 -34.33 -72.01 28.40
C GLU A 805 -34.97 -70.75 29.01
N GLY A 806 -34.82 -70.55 30.32
CA GLY A 806 -35.33 -69.38 31.07
C GLY A 806 -34.55 -68.07 30.88
N LEU A 807 -33.46 -68.06 30.11
CA LEU A 807 -32.69 -66.84 29.81
C LEU A 807 -33.38 -65.99 28.73
N THR A 808 -33.51 -64.68 28.97
CA THR A 808 -33.97 -63.67 28.01
C THR A 808 -32.94 -62.57 27.81
N LEU A 809 -33.07 -61.85 26.69
CA LEU A 809 -32.24 -60.70 26.32
C LEU A 809 -33.13 -59.55 25.84
N ASP A 810 -33.07 -58.43 26.53
CA ASP A 810 -33.72 -57.18 26.18
C ASP A 810 -32.70 -56.11 25.77
N LEU A 811 -33.19 -55.06 25.10
CA LEU A 811 -32.42 -53.86 24.75
C LEU A 811 -32.92 -52.70 25.61
N ALA A 812 -32.01 -51.90 26.18
CA ALA A 812 -32.35 -50.76 27.02
C ALA A 812 -33.34 -49.80 26.34
N ALA A 813 -34.34 -49.31 27.08
CA ALA A 813 -35.47 -48.54 26.54
C ALA A 813 -35.05 -47.24 25.81
N GLU A 814 -33.87 -46.72 26.11
CA GLU A 814 -33.27 -45.53 25.51
C GLU A 814 -32.68 -45.80 24.10
N ALA A 815 -32.32 -47.05 23.82
CA ALA A 815 -31.68 -47.48 22.57
C ALA A 815 -32.72 -47.66 21.44
N ASN A 816 -33.18 -46.54 20.89
CA ASN A 816 -34.19 -46.52 19.84
C ASN A 816 -33.71 -47.20 18.53
N LYS A 817 -34.12 -48.47 18.35
CA LYS A 817 -33.82 -49.32 17.19
C LYS A 817 -34.06 -48.67 15.82
N THR A 818 -34.99 -47.72 15.72
CA THR A 818 -35.29 -46.98 14.47
C THR A 818 -34.06 -46.25 13.92
N TYR A 819 -33.17 -45.79 14.82
CA TYR A 819 -32.00 -44.97 14.49
C TYR A 819 -30.65 -45.64 14.84
N LEU A 820 -30.65 -46.61 15.76
CA LEU A 820 -29.46 -47.39 16.12
C LEU A 820 -29.25 -48.56 15.14
N ARG A 821 -28.02 -48.74 14.62
CA ARG A 821 -27.65 -49.92 13.81
C ARG A 821 -27.14 -51.08 14.69
N ALA A 822 -27.28 -52.30 14.20
CA ALA A 822 -26.90 -53.53 14.91
C ALA A 822 -25.40 -53.59 15.30
N ASP A 823 -24.51 -53.00 14.49
CA ASP A 823 -23.06 -52.90 14.73
C ASP A 823 -22.67 -51.78 15.70
N GLN A 824 -23.62 -51.03 16.24
CA GLN A 824 -23.41 -49.94 17.20
C GLN A 824 -23.90 -50.28 18.62
N VAL A 825 -24.41 -51.51 18.84
CA VAL A 825 -24.96 -51.93 20.13
C VAL A 825 -23.84 -52.28 21.11
N THR A 826 -23.66 -51.45 22.14
CA THR A 826 -22.73 -51.71 23.26
C THR A 826 -23.31 -52.73 24.23
N ASP A 827 -22.46 -53.36 25.03
CA ASP A 827 -22.92 -54.37 26.01
C ASP A 827 -23.73 -53.73 27.15
N GLU A 828 -23.43 -52.48 27.48
CA GLU A 828 -24.17 -51.61 28.39
C GLU A 828 -25.64 -51.38 27.97
N GLN A 829 -25.97 -51.57 26.69
CA GLN A 829 -27.33 -51.43 26.15
C GLN A 829 -28.13 -52.75 26.15
N LEU A 830 -27.51 -53.87 26.56
CA LEU A 830 -28.09 -55.21 26.51
C LEU A 830 -28.37 -55.74 27.91
N THR A 831 -29.65 -55.95 28.23
CA THR A 831 -30.09 -56.44 29.54
C THR A 831 -30.36 -57.93 29.48
N LEU A 832 -29.59 -58.72 30.22
CA LEU A 832 -29.85 -60.15 30.42
C LEU A 832 -30.75 -60.35 31.65
N THR A 833 -31.77 -61.20 31.54
CA THR A 833 -32.52 -61.70 32.71
C THR A 833 -32.68 -63.21 32.61
N LEU A 834 -32.65 -63.91 33.75
CA LEU A 834 -32.76 -65.37 33.82
C LEU A 834 -33.86 -65.74 34.82
N ASP A 835 -34.96 -66.28 34.31
CA ASP A 835 -36.05 -66.81 35.13
C ASP A 835 -35.97 -68.33 35.22
N HIS A 836 -35.17 -68.80 36.17
CA HIS A 836 -35.04 -70.21 36.52
C HIS A 836 -34.78 -70.36 38.03
N ALA A 837 -35.18 -71.48 38.64
CA ALA A 837 -35.00 -71.71 40.07
C ALA A 837 -33.51 -71.68 40.50
N ASP A 838 -32.63 -72.24 39.66
CA ASP A 838 -31.18 -72.29 39.86
C ASP A 838 -30.40 -71.08 39.33
N LYS A 839 -31.08 -69.98 38.95
CA LYS A 839 -30.44 -68.80 38.31
C LYS A 839 -29.24 -68.24 39.08
N ASP A 840 -29.27 -68.30 40.41
CA ASP A 840 -28.22 -67.72 41.26
C ASP A 840 -26.93 -68.56 41.26
N LYS A 841 -26.97 -69.81 40.79
CA LYS A 841 -25.80 -70.66 40.51
C LYS A 841 -25.15 -70.32 39.15
N VAL A 842 -25.89 -69.58 38.32
CA VAL A 842 -25.57 -69.01 37.00
C VAL A 842 -24.54 -67.86 36.99
N ASN A 843 -23.38 -67.97 36.34
CA ASN A 843 -22.70 -66.80 35.76
C ASN A 843 -23.17 -66.60 34.30
N LEU A 844 -23.35 -65.35 33.88
CA LEU A 844 -23.82 -64.98 32.53
C LEU A 844 -22.81 -64.02 31.88
N ALA A 845 -22.41 -64.30 30.64
CA ALA A 845 -21.51 -63.42 29.87
C ALA A 845 -21.95 -63.34 28.40
N ILE A 846 -21.98 -62.14 27.83
CA ILE A 846 -22.09 -61.95 26.38
C ILE A 846 -20.72 -62.28 25.78
N THR A 847 -20.62 -63.31 24.95
CA THR A 847 -19.35 -63.79 24.41
C THR A 847 -19.11 -63.42 22.95
N THR A 848 -20.18 -63.29 22.14
CA THR A 848 -20.09 -62.76 20.78
C THR A 848 -21.30 -61.90 20.41
N LYS A 849 -21.04 -60.80 19.71
CA LYS A 849 -22.04 -59.96 19.04
C LYS A 849 -21.74 -59.94 17.55
N THR A 850 -22.60 -60.57 16.78
CA THR A 850 -22.46 -60.70 15.32
C THR A 850 -23.59 -59.91 14.65
N PRO A 851 -23.35 -58.66 14.22
CA PRO A 851 -24.32 -57.94 13.41
C PRO A 851 -24.46 -58.64 12.05
N ALA A 852 -25.71 -58.86 11.63
CA ALA A 852 -26.05 -59.55 10.40
C ALA A 852 -26.77 -58.60 9.43
N ASP A 853 -26.64 -58.87 8.12
CA ASP A 853 -27.30 -58.11 7.08
C ASP A 853 -28.82 -58.00 7.29
N GLY A 854 -29.38 -56.84 6.96
CA GLY A 854 -30.82 -56.58 7.09
C GLY A 854 -31.27 -56.02 8.45
N GLY A 855 -30.35 -55.56 9.31
CA GLY A 855 -30.72 -54.85 10.56
C GLY A 855 -30.98 -55.77 11.75
N ASN A 856 -30.25 -56.89 11.79
CA ASN A 856 -30.35 -57.92 12.82
C ASN A 856 -29.04 -58.01 13.61
N LEU A 857 -29.12 -58.32 14.90
CA LEU A 857 -27.98 -58.60 15.75
C LEU A 857 -28.14 -59.99 16.38
N THR A 858 -27.20 -60.88 16.13
CA THR A 858 -27.08 -62.13 16.90
C THR A 858 -26.19 -61.86 18.11
N VAL A 859 -26.70 -62.19 19.30
CA VAL A 859 -25.98 -62.10 20.58
C VAL A 859 -25.89 -63.50 21.16
N THR A 860 -24.66 -64.01 21.31
CA THR A 860 -24.38 -65.29 21.95
C THR A 860 -24.08 -65.04 23.43
N VAL A 861 -24.81 -65.70 24.31
CA VAL A 861 -24.66 -65.59 25.76
C VAL A 861 -24.21 -66.94 26.31
N THR A 862 -23.10 -66.94 27.02
CA THR A 862 -22.59 -68.11 27.74
C THR A 862 -23.09 -68.10 29.17
N LEU A 863 -23.69 -69.21 29.58
CA LEU A 863 -23.99 -69.56 30.96
C LEU A 863 -22.86 -70.45 31.47
N THR A 864 -22.21 -70.05 32.57
CA THR A 864 -21.14 -70.82 33.22
C THR A 864 -21.60 -71.14 34.65
N SER A 865 -21.38 -72.37 35.12
CA SER A 865 -21.69 -72.69 36.52
C SER A 865 -20.73 -71.99 37.48
N LYS A 866 -21.26 -71.29 38.48
CA LYS A 866 -20.47 -70.78 39.63
C LYS A 866 -19.97 -71.91 40.54
N GLU A 867 -20.63 -73.06 40.50
CA GLU A 867 -20.22 -74.25 41.26
C GLU A 867 -19.13 -75.04 40.49
N ASP A 868 -19.01 -74.90 39.17
CA ASP A 868 -17.96 -75.53 38.35
C ASP A 868 -17.74 -74.73 37.05
N GLU A 869 -16.71 -73.90 37.01
CA GLU A 869 -16.42 -73.03 35.85
C GLU A 869 -16.08 -73.80 34.55
N SER A 870 -15.81 -75.11 34.63
CA SER A 870 -15.64 -75.96 33.44
C SER A 870 -16.96 -76.36 32.77
N GLN A 871 -18.10 -76.23 33.47
CA GLN A 871 -19.43 -76.45 32.91
C GLN A 871 -19.97 -75.15 32.30
N THR A 872 -20.05 -75.11 30.96
CA THR A 872 -20.56 -73.97 30.19
C THR A 872 -21.61 -74.40 29.16
N HIS A 873 -22.62 -73.57 28.92
CA HIS A 873 -23.60 -73.71 27.84
C HIS A 873 -23.85 -72.38 27.14
N THR A 874 -24.16 -72.38 25.84
CA THR A 874 -24.33 -71.15 25.03
C THR A 874 -25.72 -71.05 24.42
N LYS A 875 -26.41 -69.93 24.61
CA LYS A 875 -27.69 -69.62 23.97
C LYS A 875 -27.56 -68.39 23.09
N GLU A 876 -28.16 -68.44 21.90
CA GLU A 876 -28.17 -67.32 20.97
C GLU A 876 -29.52 -66.61 20.96
N PHE A 877 -29.47 -65.28 20.87
CA PHE A 877 -30.63 -64.40 20.72
C PHE A 877 -30.50 -63.61 19.43
N SER A 878 -31.59 -63.48 18.67
CA SER A 878 -31.64 -62.63 17.48
C SER A 878 -32.50 -61.40 17.77
N LEU A 879 -31.84 -60.25 17.95
CA LEU A 879 -32.50 -58.96 18.10
C LEU A 879 -32.67 -58.31 16.73
N THR A 880 -33.93 -58.17 16.30
CA THR A 880 -34.29 -57.63 14.98
C THR A 880 -34.82 -56.20 15.07
N GLY A 881 -34.95 -55.55 13.91
CA GLY A 881 -35.59 -54.23 13.77
C GLY A 881 -34.67 -53.03 13.99
N PHE A 882 -33.34 -53.23 14.04
CA PHE A 882 -32.37 -52.14 14.02
C PHE A 882 -32.35 -51.43 12.67
N SER A 883 -31.84 -50.20 12.64
CA SER A 883 -31.89 -49.36 11.45
C SER A 883 -31.14 -49.99 10.28
N THR A 884 -31.87 -50.24 9.18
CA THR A 884 -31.31 -50.71 7.90
C THR A 884 -30.85 -49.56 7.01
N LEU A 885 -31.01 -48.32 7.47
CA LEU A 885 -30.38 -47.16 6.87
C LEU A 885 -28.87 -47.41 6.82
N LYS A 886 -28.34 -47.53 5.61
CA LYS A 886 -26.90 -47.58 5.38
C LYS A 886 -26.28 -46.34 6.02
N ALA A 887 -25.08 -46.50 6.55
CA ALA A 887 -24.39 -45.43 7.27
C ALA A 887 -24.39 -44.11 6.47
N PRO A 888 -24.32 -42.94 7.16
CA PRO A 888 -23.97 -41.67 6.50
C PRO A 888 -22.89 -41.93 5.45
N GLN A 889 -23.14 -41.55 4.20
CA GLN A 889 -22.42 -42.05 3.02
C GLN A 889 -20.91 -41.79 3.13
N VAL A 890 -20.52 -40.75 3.88
CA VAL A 890 -19.13 -40.50 4.28
C VAL A 890 -18.47 -41.73 4.91
N LYS A 891 -19.10 -42.45 5.86
CA LYS A 891 -18.45 -43.63 6.46
C LYS A 891 -18.28 -44.77 5.47
N LYS A 892 -19.24 -45.02 4.58
CA LYS A 892 -19.04 -46.01 3.50
C LYS A 892 -17.86 -45.61 2.61
N ALA A 893 -17.78 -44.34 2.24
CA ALA A 893 -16.65 -43.82 1.46
C ALA A 893 -15.32 -43.88 2.23
N VAL A 894 -15.32 -43.71 3.56
CA VAL A 894 -14.15 -43.90 4.44
C VAL A 894 -13.67 -45.35 4.41
N ASP A 895 -14.58 -46.30 4.68
CA ASP A 895 -14.26 -47.73 4.77
C ASP A 895 -13.82 -48.30 3.38
N GLU A 896 -14.39 -47.80 2.27
CA GLU A 896 -13.94 -48.12 0.91
C GLU A 896 -12.58 -47.47 0.60
N ASN A 897 -12.37 -46.19 0.92
CA ASN A 897 -11.10 -45.48 0.67
C ASN A 897 -9.91 -46.06 1.46
N ALA A 898 -10.18 -46.70 2.60
CA ALA A 898 -9.19 -47.45 3.38
C ALA A 898 -8.69 -48.74 2.69
N THR A 899 -9.41 -49.25 1.68
CA THR A 899 -9.06 -50.50 0.96
C THR A 899 -8.84 -50.32 -0.54
N THR A 900 -9.36 -49.24 -1.15
CA THR A 900 -9.05 -48.82 -2.52
C THR A 900 -9.21 -47.30 -2.61
N PRO A 901 -8.16 -46.53 -2.97
CA PRO A 901 -8.23 -45.06 -2.99
C PRO A 901 -9.43 -44.52 -3.79
N ALA A 902 -10.26 -43.71 -3.15
CA ALA A 902 -11.49 -43.14 -3.72
C ALA A 902 -11.21 -42.28 -4.98
N PHE A 903 -10.00 -41.75 -5.07
CA PHE A 903 -9.38 -41.30 -6.31
C PHE A 903 -7.86 -41.53 -6.25
N THR A 904 -7.23 -41.68 -7.41
CA THR A 904 -5.77 -41.54 -7.53
C THR A 904 -5.45 -40.25 -8.26
N VAL A 905 -4.51 -39.46 -7.73
CA VAL A 905 -3.95 -38.28 -8.42
C VAL A 905 -2.62 -38.70 -9.02
N THR A 906 -2.50 -38.68 -10.34
CA THR A 906 -1.25 -38.98 -11.04
C THR A 906 -0.71 -37.72 -11.70
N GLY A 907 0.60 -37.50 -11.56
CA GLY A 907 1.29 -36.40 -12.22
C GLY A 907 2.40 -36.94 -13.13
N GLY A 908 2.33 -36.64 -14.42
CA GLY A 908 3.48 -36.84 -15.31
C GLY A 908 4.68 -35.99 -14.85
N GLU A 909 5.88 -36.30 -15.35
CA GLU A 909 7.13 -35.67 -14.90
C GLU A 909 7.12 -34.13 -14.99
N ASN A 910 6.36 -33.55 -15.94
CA ASN A 910 6.12 -32.11 -16.04
C ASN A 910 5.32 -31.54 -14.85
N ALA A 911 4.32 -32.26 -14.34
CA ALA A 911 3.54 -31.86 -13.17
C ALA A 911 4.40 -31.94 -11.90
N LYS A 912 5.13 -33.05 -11.72
CA LYS A 912 6.11 -33.27 -10.65
C LYS A 912 7.12 -32.13 -10.58
N ASN A 913 7.82 -31.82 -11.67
CA ASN A 913 8.82 -30.75 -11.69
C ASN A 913 8.22 -29.36 -11.44
N ARG A 914 7.00 -29.07 -11.89
CA ARG A 914 6.31 -27.79 -11.61
C ARG A 914 5.92 -27.64 -10.12
N ILE A 915 5.41 -28.71 -9.50
CA ILE A 915 5.02 -28.71 -8.08
C ILE A 915 6.26 -28.63 -7.18
N LEU A 916 7.33 -29.37 -7.50
CA LEU A 916 8.61 -29.28 -6.79
C LEU A 916 9.28 -27.90 -6.96
N SER A 917 9.20 -27.30 -8.16
CA SER A 917 9.66 -25.93 -8.40
C SER A 917 8.93 -24.91 -7.51
N PHE A 918 7.61 -25.05 -7.33
CA PHE A 918 6.84 -24.19 -6.42
C PHE A 918 7.27 -24.35 -4.96
N PHE A 919 7.42 -25.59 -4.47
CA PHE A 919 7.84 -25.83 -3.09
C PHE A 919 9.24 -25.25 -2.82
N ASN A 920 10.17 -25.46 -3.75
CA ASN A 920 11.55 -24.95 -3.65
C ASN A 920 11.59 -23.41 -3.76
N ALA A 921 10.83 -22.80 -4.69
CA ALA A 921 10.85 -21.35 -4.90
C ALA A 921 10.06 -20.54 -3.86
N THR A 922 9.07 -21.14 -3.20
CA THR A 922 8.32 -20.49 -2.11
C THR A 922 8.77 -20.89 -0.71
N ASN A 923 9.73 -21.82 -0.62
CA ASN A 923 10.24 -22.44 0.61
C ASN A 923 9.12 -22.99 1.51
N LYS A 924 8.16 -23.70 0.90
CA LYS A 924 6.98 -24.28 1.54
C LYS A 924 6.92 -25.79 1.33
N THR A 925 6.31 -26.48 2.29
CA THR A 925 5.94 -27.90 2.20
C THR A 925 4.49 -28.13 1.79
N ARG A 926 3.65 -27.08 1.70
CA ARG A 926 2.19 -27.17 1.53
C ARG A 926 1.65 -26.26 0.41
N LEU A 927 0.77 -26.78 -0.44
CA LEU A 927 0.14 -26.10 -1.60
C LEU A 927 -1.35 -26.47 -1.69
N LEU A 928 -2.24 -25.56 -1.29
CA LEU A 928 -3.69 -25.72 -1.42
C LEU A 928 -4.14 -25.68 -2.88
N VAL A 929 -4.90 -26.70 -3.31
CA VAL A 929 -5.52 -26.79 -4.63
C VAL A 929 -7.03 -27.03 -4.54
N ALA A 930 -7.80 -26.39 -5.41
CA ALA A 930 -9.23 -26.64 -5.55
C ALA A 930 -9.49 -27.58 -6.74
N LEU A 931 -10.58 -28.35 -6.68
CA LEU A 931 -10.97 -29.29 -7.73
C LEU A 931 -12.22 -28.77 -8.45
N LYS A 932 -12.16 -28.65 -9.78
CA LYS A 932 -13.31 -28.19 -10.60
C LYS A 932 -13.34 -28.89 -11.95
N ASN A 933 -14.44 -29.57 -12.26
CA ASN A 933 -14.67 -30.34 -13.48
C ASN A 933 -13.50 -31.30 -13.75
N ASN A 934 -13.18 -32.13 -12.74
CA ASN A 934 -12.02 -33.04 -12.68
C ASN A 934 -10.65 -32.40 -12.94
N THR A 935 -10.55 -31.06 -12.98
CA THR A 935 -9.31 -30.32 -13.20
C THR A 935 -8.82 -29.73 -11.88
N VAL A 936 -7.55 -29.95 -11.55
CA VAL A 936 -6.91 -29.39 -10.35
C VAL A 936 -6.46 -27.96 -10.62
N ILE A 937 -6.92 -27.00 -9.80
CA ILE A 937 -6.67 -25.57 -9.97
C ILE A 937 -6.08 -24.93 -8.69
N ALA A 938 -4.88 -24.37 -8.81
CA ALA A 938 -4.29 -23.54 -7.76
C ALA A 938 -4.90 -22.13 -7.77
N LYS A 939 -4.83 -21.43 -6.64
CA LYS A 939 -5.30 -20.04 -6.51
C LYS A 939 -4.11 -19.08 -6.43
N GLU A 940 -3.96 -18.25 -7.45
CA GLU A 940 -2.86 -17.29 -7.56
C GLU A 940 -2.77 -16.33 -6.35
N LYS A 941 -1.53 -16.15 -5.87
CA LYS A 941 -1.05 -14.91 -5.25
C LYS A 941 0.33 -14.63 -5.82
N ALA A 942 0.45 -13.52 -6.55
CA ALA A 942 1.71 -12.94 -7.01
C ALA A 942 2.73 -13.93 -7.64
N GLY A 943 2.40 -14.48 -8.81
CA GLY A 943 3.43 -14.81 -9.82
C GLY A 943 3.87 -16.27 -10.00
N GLN A 944 3.31 -17.25 -9.30
CA GLN A 944 3.63 -18.67 -9.56
C GLN A 944 2.38 -19.59 -9.59
N ILE A 945 2.45 -20.59 -10.48
CA ILE A 945 1.38 -21.53 -10.92
C ILE A 945 0.17 -20.85 -11.56
N ASN A 946 0.10 -20.97 -12.89
CA ASN A 946 -1.02 -20.54 -13.71
C ASN A 946 -2.16 -21.58 -13.68
N LYS A 947 -3.42 -21.14 -13.82
CA LYS A 947 -4.64 -21.94 -13.61
C LYS A 947 -4.84 -23.14 -14.55
N LYS A 948 -4.05 -23.25 -15.61
CA LYS A 948 -4.14 -24.31 -16.63
C LYS A 948 -2.98 -25.32 -16.61
N ASP A 949 -2.00 -25.14 -15.72
CA ASP A 949 -0.64 -25.67 -15.95
C ASP A 949 -0.21 -26.84 -15.03
N MET A 950 -1.07 -27.35 -14.12
CA MET A 950 -0.62 -28.41 -13.21
C MET A 950 -0.66 -29.83 -13.79
N ASN A 951 -1.47 -30.10 -14.82
CA ASN A 951 -1.57 -31.40 -15.51
C ASN A 951 -1.51 -32.63 -14.59
N LEU A 952 -2.27 -32.58 -13.50
CA LEU A 952 -2.57 -33.73 -12.65
C LEU A 952 -3.83 -34.39 -13.19
N GLU A 953 -3.75 -35.68 -13.51
CA GLU A 953 -4.91 -36.51 -13.86
C GLU A 953 -5.53 -37.07 -12.58
N ILE A 954 -6.86 -37.22 -12.57
CA ILE A 954 -7.60 -37.83 -11.46
C ILE A 954 -8.56 -38.87 -12.00
N SER A 955 -8.26 -40.15 -11.75
CA SER A 955 -9.17 -41.26 -12.02
C SER A 955 -9.99 -41.58 -10.77
N HIS A 956 -11.27 -41.90 -10.99
CA HIS A 956 -12.27 -42.14 -9.94
C HIS A 956 -12.97 -43.48 -10.21
N PRO A 957 -13.07 -44.38 -9.22
CA PRO A 957 -13.98 -45.53 -9.29
C PRO A 957 -15.43 -45.16 -8.95
N VAL A 958 -15.66 -44.12 -8.12
CA VAL A 958 -16.99 -43.78 -7.55
C VAL A 958 -17.21 -42.26 -7.43
N GLY A 959 -18.44 -41.82 -7.74
CA GLY A 959 -19.16 -40.76 -7.01
C GLY A 959 -18.79 -39.29 -7.18
N ALA A 960 -17.51 -38.92 -6.97
CA ALA A 960 -17.14 -37.57 -6.51
C ALA A 960 -17.60 -36.41 -7.41
N ILE A 961 -18.52 -35.57 -6.90
CA ILE A 961 -19.06 -34.41 -7.65
C ILE A 961 -18.24 -33.15 -7.38
N THR A 962 -17.59 -32.62 -8.41
CA THR A 962 -16.79 -31.40 -8.31
C THR A 962 -17.66 -30.14 -8.51
N ASN A 963 -17.99 -29.42 -7.44
CA ASN A 963 -18.78 -28.17 -7.47
C ASN A 963 -20.19 -28.29 -8.11
N GLY A 964 -21.03 -29.16 -7.53
CA GLY A 964 -22.49 -29.13 -7.69
C GLY A 964 -23.19 -29.19 -6.32
N ALA A 965 -24.53 -29.21 -6.32
CA ALA A 965 -25.29 -29.77 -5.21
C ALA A 965 -25.26 -31.30 -5.36
N GLY A 966 -24.88 -32.01 -4.31
CA GLY A 966 -24.58 -33.44 -4.39
C GLY A 966 -23.95 -33.96 -3.10
N ILE A 967 -24.42 -35.13 -2.67
CA ILE A 967 -24.33 -35.64 -1.30
C ILE A 967 -22.88 -35.76 -0.76
N GLU A 968 -21.93 -36.01 -1.66
CA GLU A 968 -20.51 -36.26 -1.36
C GLU A 968 -19.64 -35.08 -1.86
N ASN A 969 -18.98 -34.36 -0.95
CA ASN A 969 -18.07 -33.26 -1.28
C ASN A 969 -16.70 -33.43 -0.59
N MET A 970 -15.61 -33.30 -1.37
CA MET A 970 -14.24 -33.24 -0.84
C MET A 970 -13.91 -31.86 -0.27
N TYR A 971 -13.33 -31.82 0.93
CA TYR A 971 -12.86 -30.58 1.56
C TYR A 971 -11.41 -30.71 2.07
N PHE A 972 -10.65 -29.64 1.88
CA PHE A 972 -9.47 -29.34 2.67
C PHE A 972 -9.90 -28.71 4.01
N ILE A 973 -9.20 -29.10 5.07
CA ILE A 973 -9.29 -28.50 6.41
C ILE A 973 -7.96 -27.76 6.66
N ASP A 974 -8.05 -26.46 6.91
CA ASP A 974 -6.95 -25.67 7.45
C ASP A 974 -6.47 -26.29 8.78
N PRO A 975 -5.16 -26.48 9.04
CA PRO A 975 -4.66 -27.16 10.24
C PRO A 975 -5.09 -26.50 11.56
N THR A 976 -5.62 -25.26 11.53
CA THR A 976 -6.25 -24.61 12.69
C THR A 976 -7.70 -25.06 12.97
N GLY A 977 -8.27 -25.96 12.16
CA GLY A 977 -9.66 -26.44 12.21
C GLY A 977 -10.72 -25.41 11.81
N LYS A 978 -10.32 -24.17 11.45
CA LYS A 978 -11.22 -23.02 11.34
C LYS A 978 -11.73 -22.69 9.93
N ASN A 979 -11.18 -23.33 8.88
CA ASN A 979 -11.60 -23.11 7.49
C ASN A 979 -11.77 -24.46 6.77
N THR A 980 -13.00 -24.77 6.33
CA THR A 980 -13.27 -25.80 5.33
C THR A 980 -13.30 -25.19 3.93
N ARG A 981 -12.68 -25.83 2.93
CA ARG A 981 -12.68 -25.36 1.52
C ARG A 981 -12.74 -26.54 0.56
N LYS A 982 -13.61 -26.50 -0.46
CA LYS A 982 -13.74 -27.58 -1.45
C LYS A 982 -12.43 -27.76 -2.25
N GLY A 983 -11.77 -28.92 -2.13
CA GLY A 983 -10.42 -29.17 -2.66
C GLY A 983 -9.58 -30.14 -1.80
N PHE A 984 -8.26 -30.11 -2.01
CA PHE A 984 -7.25 -30.87 -1.26
C PHE A 984 -5.93 -30.07 -1.15
N GLU A 985 -5.01 -30.47 -0.28
CA GLU A 985 -3.68 -29.84 -0.17
C GLU A 985 -2.57 -30.79 -0.64
N LEU A 986 -1.65 -30.29 -1.46
CA LEU A 986 -0.44 -30.99 -1.83
C LEU A 986 0.63 -30.76 -0.77
N VAL A 987 1.14 -31.83 -0.16
CA VAL A 987 2.10 -31.81 0.95
C VAL A 987 3.38 -32.56 0.56
N LYS A 988 4.52 -31.85 0.57
CA LYS A 988 5.85 -32.45 0.40
C LYS A 988 6.29 -33.06 1.73
N LYS A 989 6.43 -34.38 1.75
CA LYS A 989 7.07 -35.18 2.82
C LYS A 989 8.46 -35.60 2.34
N GLU A 990 9.21 -36.38 3.13
CA GLU A 990 10.60 -36.72 2.81
C GLU A 990 10.73 -37.65 1.59
N ASP A 991 9.76 -38.55 1.40
CA ASP A 991 9.75 -39.58 0.36
C ASP A 991 8.87 -39.25 -0.86
N GLY A 992 8.13 -38.14 -0.83
CA GLY A 992 7.19 -37.80 -1.91
C GLY A 992 6.31 -36.59 -1.69
N VAL A 993 5.40 -36.37 -2.63
CA VAL A 993 4.31 -35.39 -2.50
C VAL A 993 2.98 -36.14 -2.37
N TYR A 994 2.17 -35.72 -1.41
CA TYR A 994 0.89 -36.32 -1.03
C TYR A 994 -0.27 -35.35 -1.25
N ALA A 995 -1.45 -35.85 -1.54
CA ALA A 995 -2.71 -35.12 -1.55
C ALA A 995 -3.48 -35.41 -0.24
N GLU A 996 -3.60 -34.41 0.63
CA GLU A 996 -4.29 -34.49 1.92
C GLU A 996 -5.67 -33.82 1.86
N PHE A 997 -6.72 -34.52 2.35
CA PHE A 997 -8.11 -34.08 2.27
C PHE A 997 -9.01 -34.79 3.30
N SER A 998 -10.26 -34.32 3.41
CA SER A 998 -11.33 -34.99 4.15
C SER A 998 -12.63 -35.07 3.34
N LEU A 999 -13.44 -36.08 3.67
CA LEU A 999 -14.79 -36.28 3.13
C LEU A 999 -15.82 -35.76 4.14
N LEU A 1000 -16.82 -35.00 3.68
CA LEU A 1000 -17.90 -34.45 4.51
C LEU A 1000 -19.26 -34.60 3.83
N GLU A 1001 -20.30 -34.67 4.66
CA GLU A 1001 -21.68 -34.93 4.24
C GLU A 1001 -22.47 -33.64 4.07
N GLU A 1002 -23.30 -33.54 3.02
CA GLU A 1002 -23.94 -32.28 2.61
C GLU A 1002 -25.01 -31.75 3.60
N ASN A 1003 -25.47 -32.55 4.57
CA ASN A 1003 -26.57 -32.21 5.49
C ASN A 1003 -26.20 -31.34 6.70
N GLN A 1004 -24.94 -30.91 6.88
CA GLN A 1004 -24.59 -29.94 7.94
C GLN A 1004 -24.27 -28.55 7.37
N SER A 1005 -25.10 -27.57 7.76
CA SER A 1005 -25.03 -26.19 7.29
C SER A 1005 -23.68 -25.51 7.65
N PRO A 1006 -23.08 -24.69 6.75
CA PRO A 1006 -21.74 -24.11 6.96
C PRO A 1006 -21.57 -23.13 8.14
N SER A 1007 -22.64 -22.84 8.91
CA SER A 1007 -22.61 -21.90 10.03
C SER A 1007 -22.03 -22.49 11.32
N ASN A 1008 -22.00 -23.81 11.45
CA ASN A 1008 -21.59 -24.49 12.68
C ASN A 1008 -20.16 -25.02 12.57
N LYS A 1009 -19.42 -25.01 13.69
CA LYS A 1009 -18.09 -25.65 13.76
C LYS A 1009 -18.25 -27.16 13.56
N LEU A 1010 -17.89 -27.64 12.37
CA LEU A 1010 -17.75 -29.08 12.12
C LEU A 1010 -16.49 -29.59 12.83
N THR A 1011 -16.66 -30.30 13.93
CA THR A 1011 -15.59 -31.11 14.54
C THR A 1011 -15.38 -32.35 13.68
N ILE A 1012 -14.47 -32.24 12.71
CA ILE A 1012 -14.20 -33.32 11.76
C ILE A 1012 -13.29 -34.34 12.45
N LYS A 1013 -13.84 -35.51 12.73
CA LYS A 1013 -13.10 -36.60 13.37
C LYS A 1013 -11.94 -37.11 12.51
N GLU A 1014 -10.92 -37.64 13.18
CA GLU A 1014 -9.69 -38.20 12.59
C GLU A 1014 -9.97 -39.25 11.50
N GLU A 1015 -10.98 -40.12 11.70
CA GLU A 1015 -11.38 -41.18 10.77
C GLU A 1015 -11.79 -40.67 9.37
N ASN A 1016 -12.00 -39.36 9.19
CA ASN A 1016 -12.34 -38.74 7.91
C ASN A 1016 -11.16 -38.05 7.20
N LYS A 1017 -9.92 -38.20 7.68
CA LYS A 1017 -8.69 -37.63 7.07
C LYS A 1017 -8.00 -38.65 6.15
N PHE A 1018 -7.58 -38.21 4.97
CA PHE A 1018 -6.92 -39.06 3.97
C PHE A 1018 -5.67 -38.40 3.38
N SER A 1019 -4.69 -39.23 2.99
CA SER A 1019 -3.39 -38.82 2.44
C SER A 1019 -2.95 -39.79 1.34
N VAL A 1020 -3.10 -39.40 0.07
CA VAL A 1020 -2.77 -40.23 -1.11
C VAL A 1020 -1.45 -39.78 -1.73
N LYS A 1021 -0.49 -40.68 -1.98
CA LYS A 1021 0.79 -40.30 -2.62
C LYS A 1021 0.57 -39.98 -4.11
N VAL A 1022 1.13 -38.86 -4.58
CA VAL A 1022 0.93 -38.32 -5.94
C VAL A 1022 2.13 -38.61 -6.84
N PHE A 1023 3.35 -38.54 -6.28
CA PHE A 1023 4.60 -39.01 -6.88
C PHE A 1023 5.71 -39.07 -5.83
N ASP A 1024 6.67 -39.95 -6.07
CA ASP A 1024 7.89 -40.06 -5.25
C ASP A 1024 8.86 -38.91 -5.52
N LEU A 1025 9.52 -38.48 -4.45
CA LEU A 1025 10.83 -37.82 -4.55
C LEU A 1025 11.83 -38.93 -4.86
N LEU A 1026 12.67 -38.75 -5.89
CA LEU A 1026 13.72 -39.73 -6.18
C LEU A 1026 14.72 -39.70 -5.02
N THR A 1027 14.79 -40.79 -4.26
CA THR A 1027 15.95 -41.11 -3.43
C THR A 1027 17.17 -41.19 -4.35
N THR A 1028 18.23 -40.42 -4.06
CA THR A 1028 19.51 -40.61 -4.73
C THR A 1028 20.11 -41.94 -4.29
N GLU A 1029 20.00 -42.96 -5.14
CA GLU A 1029 20.85 -44.14 -5.05
C GLU A 1029 22.28 -43.74 -5.46
N SER A 1030 23.23 -44.03 -4.57
CA SER A 1030 24.67 -43.67 -4.59
C SER A 1030 25.01 -42.17 -4.53
#